data_AF-A0A7N8XLH4-F1
#
_entry.id   AF-A0A7N8XLH4-F1
#
_cell.length_a   1.000
_cell.length_b   1.000
_cell.length_c   1.000
_cell.angle_alpha   90.00
_cell.angle_beta   90.00
_cell.angle_gamma   90.00
#
_symmetry.space_group_name_H-M   'P 1'
#
loop_
_entity.id
_entity.type
_entity.pdbx_description
1 polymer ?
#
loop_
_entity_poly.entity_id
_entity_poly.type
_entity_poly.pdbx_seq_one_letter_code
_entity_poly.pdbx_strand_id
1 'polypeptide(L)'
;MPNSSRAGSLKDPEIAELFFREDPEKLFTDLREIGHGSFGAVYFARDVRTNEVVAIKKMSYSGKQSSEKWQDIIKEVKFLQRIRHPNSIEYKGCYLREHTAWLVMEYCLGSASDLLEVHKKPLQEVEIAAITHGALQGLAYLHSQSMIHRDIKAGNVLLTEPGQVKLADFGSASIACPANSFVGTPYWMAPEVILAMDEGQYDGKVDIWSLGITCIELAERKPPLFNMNAMSALYHIAQNESPTLQSSEWTDYFRNFVDSCLQKIPQDRPNSEEILIQDIFRERPESVLIDLINRTKDAVRELDNLQYRKMKKILFQEAPNGPTNETQDEEEEPEQSVGTTGTVNSVGSSQSIPSMSISASSQSSSVNSLTDAGDDKSEVDMEGDHTVMSNSSVIHLKPEEERYEESEPHPRPTEPQSPPAHTPRPKRNREHFATIRTASLTRQIKEHEQDSELREQILGYKRMRRQHQKQLMALENKLKAEMDEHRLRLDKELENQRNNFAQEMEKLIKKHQASMEKDAKTFSNDEKKFQQHIQSQQKKELNSFLESQKREYKLRKEQLKEELNENQSTPKKEKQEWLSKQKENFQHFQAEEEANLQRRQRQYLDLECRRFKRRILIARHNIEKDLVREELNKRQTQKDLEHAMLLRHHESMQELEFRQLNTIQKTRAELIRLQHQTELTNQQEYNKRRERELRRKHVMEVRQQPKSLKSKELQIKKQFQDTCKIQTRQYKALRNHLLETTPRSEHKALLKRLKQEQHRKLAILAEQYEHSINEMLSTQALRLDETQEAQCQALRIQLQQELELLNAYQSKIKMQTDAQHDREKKDLEQRVSLRRALLEQKIEEEMMSLQNERSERIRSLLERQAREVEAFDSESMRLGFSNMVLANISPEALSNSFPGAPGNWSYHQQHHPPGSSQGPYWGSGISSGWGHGMQGGGGPSPWGHPSAAALVSCNSGGVQNSPQAMGRTPSGGRSEQGMSRSTSVTSQISNGSHLSYT
;
A
#
# COMPACT_ATOMS: atom_id res chain seq x y z
N MET A 1 -7.11 -4.86 26.96
CA MET A 1 -8.00 -5.58 26.02
C MET A 1 -9.44 -5.32 26.43
N PRO A 2 -10.31 -4.71 25.60
CA PRO A 2 -11.74 -4.71 25.86
C PRO A 2 -12.30 -6.13 25.69
N ASN A 3 -13.32 -6.50 26.46
CA ASN A 3 -14.00 -7.79 26.32
C ASN A 3 -14.69 -7.89 24.96
N SER A 4 -14.37 -8.93 24.16
CA SER A 4 -15.14 -9.23 22.97
C SER A 4 -16.50 -9.83 23.37
N SER A 5 -17.56 -9.02 23.26
CA SER A 5 -18.94 -9.46 23.49
C SER A 5 -19.24 -10.72 22.67
N ARG A 6 -19.60 -11.81 23.36
CA ARG A 6 -19.94 -13.10 22.73
C ARG A 6 -21.11 -12.88 21.76
N ALA A 7 -21.07 -13.50 20.57
CA ALA A 7 -22.14 -13.36 19.57
C ALA A 7 -23.53 -13.67 20.18
N GLY A 8 -24.51 -12.80 19.94
CA GLY A 8 -25.84 -12.85 20.56
C GLY A 8 -25.94 -12.28 21.99
N SER A 9 -24.87 -11.71 22.55
CA SER A 9 -24.87 -11.16 23.92
C SER A 9 -25.53 -9.78 24.01
N LEU A 10 -26.83 -9.75 24.34
CA LEU A 10 -27.62 -8.54 24.63
C LEU A 10 -27.26 -7.88 26.00
N LYS A 11 -25.97 -7.85 26.36
CA LYS A 11 -25.45 -7.15 27.56
C LYS A 11 -25.16 -5.68 27.30
N ASP A 12 -24.93 -5.33 26.05
CA ASP A 12 -24.77 -3.98 25.55
C ASP A 12 -26.17 -3.41 25.27
N PRO A 13 -26.56 -2.27 25.89
CA PRO A 13 -27.89 -1.69 25.71
C PRO A 13 -28.15 -1.25 24.27
N GLU A 14 -27.16 -0.71 23.55
CA GLU A 14 -27.31 -0.33 22.14
C GLU A 14 -27.64 -1.52 21.24
N ILE A 15 -27.13 -2.71 21.60
CA ILE A 15 -27.41 -3.95 20.89
C ILE A 15 -28.76 -4.53 21.31
N ALA A 16 -29.13 -4.39 22.59
CA ALA A 16 -30.40 -4.87 23.12
C ALA A 16 -31.62 -4.11 22.54
N GLU A 17 -31.48 -2.81 22.27
CA GLU A 17 -32.54 -1.96 21.68
C GLU A 17 -32.85 -2.27 20.20
N LEU A 18 -31.99 -3.04 19.52
CA LEU A 18 -32.21 -3.46 18.12
C LEU A 18 -33.21 -4.63 18.01
N PHE A 19 -33.52 -5.31 19.11
CA PHE A 19 -34.33 -6.53 19.11
C PHE A 19 -35.54 -6.41 20.05
N PHE A 20 -36.71 -6.73 19.50
CA PHE A 20 -37.93 -6.96 20.28
C PHE A 20 -37.75 -8.20 21.18
N ARG A 21 -38.40 -8.17 22.35
CA ARG A 21 -38.21 -9.16 23.44
C ARG A 21 -39.22 -10.31 23.36
N GLU A 22 -40.25 -10.14 22.55
CA GLU A 22 -41.32 -11.09 22.31
C GLU A 22 -40.85 -12.31 21.52
N ASP A 23 -41.49 -13.44 21.77
CA ASP A 23 -41.14 -14.73 21.16
C ASP A 23 -41.72 -14.80 19.73
N PRO A 24 -40.89 -14.73 18.66
CA PRO A 24 -41.40 -14.61 17.30
C PRO A 24 -42.15 -15.86 16.83
N GLU A 25 -41.91 -17.02 17.45
CA GLU A 25 -42.63 -18.27 17.20
C GLU A 25 -44.10 -18.24 17.68
N LYS A 26 -44.46 -17.22 18.49
CA LYS A 26 -45.84 -16.96 18.93
C LYS A 26 -46.50 -15.80 18.19
N LEU A 27 -45.72 -14.97 17.52
CA LEU A 27 -46.20 -13.81 16.78
C LEU A 27 -46.47 -14.11 15.30
N PHE A 28 -45.72 -15.04 14.69
CA PHE A 28 -45.76 -15.29 13.25
C PHE A 28 -46.11 -16.74 12.93
N THR A 29 -47.08 -16.92 12.02
CA THR A 29 -47.61 -18.24 11.62
C THR A 29 -47.59 -18.41 10.09
N ASP A 30 -47.90 -19.61 9.61
CA ASP A 30 -47.92 -19.98 8.19
C ASP A 30 -46.60 -19.70 7.46
N LEU A 31 -45.47 -20.06 8.10
CA LEU A 31 -44.13 -19.80 7.58
C LEU A 31 -43.84 -20.65 6.32
N ARG A 32 -43.75 -20.00 5.16
CA ARG A 32 -43.48 -20.62 3.86
C ARG A 32 -42.22 -20.00 3.25
N GLU A 33 -41.21 -20.81 2.93
CA GLU A 33 -39.97 -20.32 2.33
C GLU A 33 -40.23 -19.70 0.94
N ILE A 34 -39.72 -18.49 0.71
CA ILE A 34 -39.86 -17.72 -0.55
C ILE A 34 -38.50 -17.39 -1.21
N GLY A 35 -37.39 -17.60 -0.50
CA GLY A 35 -36.03 -17.50 -1.02
C GLY A 35 -34.97 -17.79 0.04
N HIS A 36 -33.71 -17.94 -0.38
CA HIS A 36 -32.56 -18.11 0.53
C HIS A 36 -31.34 -17.31 0.06
N GLY A 37 -30.41 -17.08 0.98
CA GLY A 37 -29.15 -16.37 0.76
C GLY A 37 -28.09 -16.74 1.80
N SER A 38 -26.94 -16.07 1.78
CA SER A 38 -25.76 -16.41 2.62
C SER A 38 -26.00 -16.33 4.13
N PHE A 39 -26.96 -15.51 4.57
CA PHE A 39 -27.30 -15.35 6.00
C PHE A 39 -28.36 -16.34 6.49
N GLY A 40 -29.19 -16.88 5.57
CA GLY A 40 -30.27 -17.82 5.87
C GLY A 40 -31.43 -17.73 4.87
N ALA A 41 -32.64 -18.09 5.33
CA ALA A 41 -33.84 -18.19 4.50
C ALA A 41 -34.87 -17.09 4.81
N VAL A 42 -35.61 -16.68 3.77
CA VAL A 42 -36.69 -15.70 3.83
C VAL A 42 -38.02 -16.44 3.73
N TYR A 43 -38.95 -16.12 4.63
CA TYR A 43 -40.27 -16.75 4.71
C TYR A 43 -41.38 -15.71 4.49
N PHE A 44 -42.39 -16.06 3.71
CA PHE A 44 -43.74 -15.52 3.88
C PHE A 44 -44.25 -15.97 5.25
N ALA A 45 -44.91 -15.08 6.00
CA ALA A 45 -45.58 -15.39 7.25
C ALA A 45 -46.75 -14.43 7.50
N ARG A 46 -47.59 -14.76 8.49
CA ARG A 46 -48.74 -13.97 8.92
C ARG A 46 -48.58 -13.57 10.39
N ASP A 47 -48.65 -12.27 10.69
CA ASP A 47 -48.65 -11.76 12.07
C ASP A 47 -50.01 -12.06 12.72
N VAL A 48 -50.00 -12.78 13.83
CA VAL A 48 -51.21 -13.25 14.54
C VAL A 48 -51.99 -12.09 15.18
N ARG A 49 -51.35 -10.94 15.42
CA ARG A 49 -51.94 -9.77 16.08
C ARG A 49 -52.72 -8.89 15.11
N THR A 50 -52.16 -8.68 13.91
CA THR A 50 -52.70 -7.74 12.90
C THR A 50 -53.37 -8.45 11.72
N ASN A 51 -53.16 -9.77 11.58
CA ASN A 51 -53.49 -10.55 10.38
C ASN A 51 -52.74 -10.08 9.11
N GLU A 52 -51.69 -9.27 9.26
CA GLU A 52 -50.86 -8.75 8.17
C GLU A 52 -49.94 -9.85 7.61
N VAL A 53 -49.69 -9.82 6.29
CA VAL A 53 -48.70 -10.67 5.62
C VAL A 53 -47.34 -9.97 5.64
N VAL A 54 -46.31 -10.67 6.11
CA VAL A 54 -44.96 -10.14 6.30
C VAL A 54 -43.89 -11.05 5.70
N ALA A 55 -42.74 -10.48 5.34
CA ALA A 55 -41.54 -11.23 4.98
C ALA A 55 -40.61 -11.34 6.19
N ILE A 56 -40.11 -12.54 6.49
CA ILE A 56 -39.22 -12.81 7.62
C ILE A 56 -37.90 -13.41 7.13
N LYS A 57 -36.82 -12.62 7.14
CA LYS A 57 -35.45 -13.07 6.87
C LYS A 57 -34.85 -13.64 8.16
N LYS A 58 -34.76 -14.97 8.26
CA LYS A 58 -34.14 -15.66 9.40
C LYS A 58 -32.64 -15.80 9.19
N MET A 59 -31.84 -15.22 10.08
CA MET A 59 -30.39 -15.15 9.97
C MET A 59 -29.70 -15.84 11.15
N SER A 60 -28.99 -16.95 10.91
CA SER A 60 -28.34 -17.71 11.98
C SER A 60 -26.88 -17.31 12.19
N TYR A 61 -26.57 -16.88 13.41
CA TYR A 61 -25.22 -16.54 13.89
C TYR A 61 -24.56 -17.69 14.66
N SER A 62 -24.94 -18.94 14.37
CA SER A 62 -24.31 -20.13 14.95
C SER A 62 -23.00 -20.52 14.23
N GLY A 63 -22.18 -21.37 14.89
CA GLY A 63 -21.00 -21.98 14.29
C GLY A 63 -19.71 -21.14 14.30
N LYS A 64 -18.73 -21.57 13.48
CA LYS A 64 -17.34 -21.06 13.48
C LYS A 64 -17.18 -19.57 13.10
N GLN A 65 -18.16 -18.99 12.40
CA GLN A 65 -18.19 -17.57 12.00
C GLN A 65 -19.24 -16.75 12.78
N SER A 66 -19.69 -17.24 13.93
CA SER A 66 -20.74 -16.61 14.75
C SER A 66 -20.55 -15.10 14.98
N SER A 67 -19.32 -14.65 15.27
CA SER A 67 -19.02 -13.22 15.46
C SER A 67 -19.15 -12.39 14.18
N GLU A 68 -18.66 -12.89 13.04
CA GLU A 68 -18.72 -12.20 11.74
C GLU A 68 -20.16 -12.10 11.24
N LYS A 69 -20.95 -13.18 11.40
CA LYS A 69 -22.39 -13.17 11.09
C LYS A 69 -23.20 -12.26 12.03
N TRP A 70 -22.88 -12.23 13.32
CA TRP A 70 -23.57 -11.36 14.27
C TRP A 70 -23.33 -9.88 13.94
N GLN A 71 -22.10 -9.48 13.60
CA GLN A 71 -21.81 -8.11 13.20
C GLN A 71 -22.57 -7.68 11.93
N ASP A 72 -22.68 -8.55 10.93
CA ASP A 72 -23.43 -8.20 9.71
C ASP A 72 -24.96 -8.16 9.94
N ILE A 73 -25.53 -9.01 10.82
CA ILE A 73 -26.93 -8.87 11.28
C ILE A 73 -27.15 -7.51 11.95
N ILE A 74 -26.24 -7.10 12.84
CA ILE A 74 -26.32 -5.81 13.55
C ILE A 74 -26.22 -4.64 12.57
N LYS A 75 -25.33 -4.72 11.55
CA LYS A 75 -25.24 -3.71 10.49
C LYS A 75 -26.52 -3.62 9.67
N GLU A 76 -27.09 -4.74 9.22
CA GLU A 76 -28.31 -4.75 8.42
C GLU A 76 -29.50 -4.18 9.20
N VAL A 77 -29.65 -4.53 10.48
CA VAL A 77 -30.71 -3.96 11.34
C VAL A 77 -30.49 -2.47 11.61
N LYS A 78 -29.26 -2.03 11.99
CA LYS A 78 -28.95 -0.60 12.19
C LYS A 78 -29.08 0.22 10.89
N PHE A 79 -28.93 -0.39 9.71
CA PHE A 79 -29.22 0.25 8.42
C PHE A 79 -30.73 0.38 8.20
N LEU A 80 -31.47 -0.73 8.28
CA LEU A 80 -32.91 -0.77 8.05
C LEU A 80 -33.73 0.12 9.00
N GLN A 81 -33.28 0.30 10.25
CA GLN A 81 -33.90 1.24 11.19
C GLN A 81 -33.75 2.72 10.80
N ARG A 82 -32.80 3.07 9.92
CA ARG A 82 -32.56 4.45 9.47
C ARG A 82 -33.28 4.82 8.18
N ILE A 83 -33.72 3.85 7.38
CA ILE A 83 -34.32 4.10 6.07
C ILE A 83 -35.84 4.17 6.17
N ARG A 84 -36.45 5.17 5.53
CA ARG A 84 -37.91 5.29 5.41
C ARG A 84 -38.27 6.01 4.11
N HIS A 85 -38.45 5.23 3.04
CA HIS A 85 -38.76 5.74 1.71
C HIS A 85 -39.70 4.76 0.97
N PRO A 86 -40.69 5.22 0.17
CA PRO A 86 -41.63 4.33 -0.51
C PRO A 86 -40.97 3.24 -1.37
N ASN A 87 -39.81 3.53 -1.95
CA ASN A 87 -39.04 2.58 -2.77
C ASN A 87 -37.93 1.82 -2.02
N SER A 88 -37.98 1.77 -0.70
CA SER A 88 -37.13 0.88 0.12
C SER A 88 -38.01 -0.05 0.93
N ILE A 89 -37.56 -1.28 1.20
CA ILE A 89 -38.35 -2.24 1.97
C ILE A 89 -38.64 -1.73 3.39
N GLU A 90 -39.91 -1.74 3.79
CA GLU A 90 -40.32 -1.33 5.13
C GLU A 90 -39.82 -2.32 6.18
N TYR A 91 -39.04 -1.81 7.14
CA TYR A 91 -38.63 -2.53 8.34
C TYR A 91 -39.75 -2.54 9.38
N LYS A 92 -40.22 -3.73 9.76
CA LYS A 92 -41.28 -3.93 10.77
C LYS A 92 -40.75 -4.43 12.12
N GLY A 93 -39.45 -4.73 12.22
CA GLY A 93 -38.77 -5.11 13.47
C GLY A 93 -37.79 -6.26 13.33
N CYS A 94 -36.98 -6.49 14.36
CA CYS A 94 -36.13 -7.68 14.46
C CYS A 94 -36.35 -8.37 15.82
N TYR A 95 -36.42 -9.69 15.83
CA TYR A 95 -36.68 -10.50 17.03
C TYR A 95 -35.55 -11.54 17.19
N LEU A 96 -35.25 -11.95 18.42
CA LEU A 96 -34.16 -12.90 18.69
C LEU A 96 -34.67 -14.22 19.28
N ARG A 97 -34.34 -15.35 18.63
CA ARG A 97 -34.66 -16.69 19.13
C ARG A 97 -33.44 -17.60 19.02
N GLU A 98 -32.98 -18.08 20.18
CA GLU A 98 -31.79 -18.95 20.33
C GLU A 98 -30.51 -18.36 19.71
N HIS A 99 -30.17 -18.81 18.49
CA HIS A 99 -29.01 -18.40 17.70
C HIS A 99 -29.42 -17.86 16.31
N THR A 100 -30.64 -17.33 16.21
CA THR A 100 -31.27 -16.84 14.98
C THR A 100 -31.96 -15.50 15.21
N ALA A 101 -31.59 -14.49 14.42
CA ALA A 101 -32.34 -13.24 14.31
C ALA A 101 -33.45 -13.40 13.27
N TRP A 102 -34.64 -12.90 13.57
CA TRP A 102 -35.82 -12.89 12.69
C TRP A 102 -36.10 -11.44 12.30
N LEU A 103 -35.61 -11.04 11.13
CA LEU A 103 -35.80 -9.70 10.57
C LEU A 103 -37.11 -9.65 9.78
N VAL A 104 -38.07 -8.85 10.26
CA VAL A 104 -39.44 -8.76 9.74
C VAL A 104 -39.60 -7.49 8.91
N MET A 105 -40.17 -7.64 7.73
CA MET A 105 -40.32 -6.61 6.70
C MET A 105 -41.71 -6.69 6.04
N GLU A 106 -42.10 -5.68 5.26
CA GLU A 106 -43.25 -5.81 4.35
C GLU A 106 -43.09 -7.00 3.38
N TYR A 107 -44.20 -7.62 2.99
CA TYR A 107 -44.20 -8.70 2.01
C TYR A 107 -44.31 -8.15 0.58
N CYS A 108 -43.40 -8.60 -0.29
CA CYS A 108 -43.43 -8.35 -1.73
C CYS A 108 -43.81 -9.64 -2.48
N LEU A 109 -44.49 -9.48 -3.62
CA LEU A 109 -44.93 -10.58 -4.49
C LEU A 109 -43.73 -11.43 -4.98
N GLY A 110 -42.64 -10.76 -5.37
CA GLY A 110 -41.41 -11.38 -5.86
C GLY A 110 -40.35 -10.35 -6.27
N SER A 111 -39.19 -10.84 -6.70
CA SER A 111 -38.12 -10.03 -7.29
C SER A 111 -38.28 -9.87 -8.80
N ALA A 112 -37.72 -8.82 -9.40
CA ALA A 112 -37.70 -8.67 -10.85
C ALA A 112 -36.98 -9.85 -11.57
N SER A 113 -36.03 -10.51 -10.89
CA SER A 113 -35.41 -11.75 -11.36
C SER A 113 -36.39 -12.94 -11.39
N ASP A 114 -37.33 -13.03 -10.43
CA ASP A 114 -38.40 -14.03 -10.46
C ASP A 114 -39.33 -13.82 -11.67
N LEU A 115 -39.63 -12.57 -12.03
CA LEU A 115 -40.45 -12.24 -13.22
C LEU A 115 -39.77 -12.71 -14.52
N LEU A 116 -38.46 -12.45 -14.68
CA LEU A 116 -37.65 -12.98 -15.80
C LEU A 116 -37.64 -14.52 -15.85
N GLU A 117 -37.62 -15.18 -14.69
CA GLU A 117 -37.66 -16.64 -14.62
C GLU A 117 -39.07 -17.21 -14.84
N VAL A 118 -40.16 -16.52 -14.50
CA VAL A 118 -41.53 -16.94 -14.88
C VAL A 118 -41.69 -16.86 -16.40
N HIS A 119 -41.44 -15.70 -17.01
CA HIS A 119 -41.73 -15.49 -18.44
C HIS A 119 -40.74 -16.15 -19.39
N LYS A 120 -39.55 -16.54 -18.91
CA LYS A 120 -38.40 -17.04 -19.70
C LYS A 120 -38.00 -16.11 -20.87
N LYS A 121 -38.34 -14.83 -20.78
CA LYS A 121 -38.14 -13.78 -21.78
C LYS A 121 -37.61 -12.51 -21.08
N PRO A 122 -37.02 -11.56 -21.81
CA PRO A 122 -36.85 -10.19 -21.34
C PRO A 122 -38.20 -9.56 -20.91
N LEU A 123 -38.13 -8.49 -20.13
CA LEU A 123 -39.27 -7.60 -19.92
C LEU A 123 -39.41 -6.60 -21.08
N GLN A 124 -40.58 -5.98 -21.22
CA GLN A 124 -40.81 -4.91 -22.20
C GLN A 124 -40.07 -3.63 -21.78
N GLU A 125 -39.64 -2.79 -22.72
CA GLU A 125 -38.87 -1.57 -22.39
C GLU A 125 -39.62 -0.64 -21.40
N VAL A 126 -40.96 -0.54 -21.51
CA VAL A 126 -41.81 0.20 -20.57
C VAL A 126 -41.89 -0.41 -19.16
N GLU A 127 -41.78 -1.75 -19.07
CA GLU A 127 -41.74 -2.49 -17.80
C GLU A 127 -40.37 -2.29 -17.13
N ILE A 128 -39.27 -2.34 -17.91
CA ILE A 128 -37.92 -2.03 -17.45
C ILE A 128 -37.86 -0.58 -16.96
N ALA A 129 -38.34 0.38 -17.75
CA ALA A 129 -38.40 1.79 -17.38
C ALA A 129 -39.17 2.04 -16.06
N ALA A 130 -40.25 1.28 -15.80
CA ALA A 130 -41.01 1.39 -14.56
C ALA A 130 -40.27 0.81 -13.34
N ILE A 131 -39.61 -0.35 -13.50
CA ILE A 131 -38.77 -0.94 -12.45
C ILE A 131 -37.56 -0.05 -12.15
N THR A 132 -36.84 0.39 -13.18
CA THR A 132 -35.64 1.22 -13.08
C THR A 132 -35.93 2.59 -12.46
N HIS A 133 -37.03 3.25 -12.82
CA HIS A 133 -37.44 4.50 -12.18
C HIS A 133 -37.66 4.33 -10.67
N GLY A 134 -38.42 3.32 -10.25
CA GLY A 134 -38.65 3.05 -8.82
C GLY A 134 -37.38 2.69 -8.05
N ALA A 135 -36.49 1.89 -8.65
CA ALA A 135 -35.18 1.60 -8.08
C ALA A 135 -34.30 2.85 -7.94
N LEU A 136 -34.29 3.72 -8.95
CA LEU A 136 -33.53 4.97 -8.97
C LEU A 136 -34.04 5.99 -7.94
N GLN A 137 -35.35 6.11 -7.76
CA GLN A 137 -35.96 6.89 -6.66
C GLN A 137 -35.47 6.38 -5.29
N GLY A 138 -35.38 5.06 -5.11
CA GLY A 138 -34.78 4.45 -3.91
C GLY A 138 -33.30 4.80 -3.74
N LEU A 139 -32.51 4.76 -4.81
CA LEU A 139 -31.07 5.10 -4.77
C LEU A 139 -30.83 6.57 -4.46
N ALA A 140 -31.56 7.50 -5.08
CA ALA A 140 -31.44 8.93 -4.79
C ALA A 140 -31.70 9.25 -3.32
N TYR A 141 -32.74 8.63 -2.72
CA TYR A 141 -32.99 8.73 -1.30
C TYR A 141 -31.79 8.26 -0.46
N LEU A 142 -31.21 7.08 -0.75
CA LEU A 142 -30.04 6.57 -0.01
C LEU A 142 -28.81 7.47 -0.15
N HIS A 143 -28.52 7.93 -1.38
CA HIS A 143 -27.36 8.78 -1.66
C HIS A 143 -27.48 10.16 -1.00
N SER A 144 -28.68 10.75 -0.95
CA SER A 144 -28.95 12.01 -0.22
C SER A 144 -28.62 11.93 1.28
N GLN A 145 -28.59 10.72 1.84
CA GLN A 145 -28.27 10.43 3.23
C GLN A 145 -26.83 9.90 3.42
N SER A 146 -25.96 10.03 2.40
CA SER A 146 -24.59 9.49 2.38
C SER A 146 -24.51 7.97 2.60
N MET A 147 -25.57 7.23 2.23
CA MET A 147 -25.61 5.77 2.26
C MET A 147 -25.39 5.18 0.86
N ILE A 148 -24.92 3.93 0.80
CA ILE A 148 -24.66 3.20 -0.46
C ILE A 148 -25.20 1.77 -0.32
N HIS A 149 -25.92 1.24 -1.33
CA HIS A 149 -26.50 -0.11 -1.32
C HIS A 149 -25.46 -1.20 -1.63
N ARG A 150 -24.61 -0.97 -2.65
CA ARG A 150 -23.49 -1.81 -3.10
C ARG A 150 -23.84 -3.22 -3.61
N ASP A 151 -25.12 -3.51 -3.84
CA ASP A 151 -25.57 -4.83 -4.33
C ASP A 151 -26.90 -4.75 -5.08
N ILE A 152 -27.01 -3.78 -6.01
CA ILE A 152 -28.18 -3.63 -6.89
C ILE A 152 -28.11 -4.67 -8.02
N LYS A 153 -29.18 -5.47 -8.15
CA LYS A 153 -29.40 -6.53 -9.14
C LYS A 153 -30.89 -6.85 -9.20
N ALA A 154 -31.41 -7.48 -10.27
CA ALA A 154 -32.84 -7.74 -10.39
C ALA A 154 -33.41 -8.67 -9.30
N GLY A 155 -32.55 -9.44 -8.61
CA GLY A 155 -32.94 -10.23 -7.43
C GLY A 155 -33.20 -9.40 -6.17
N ASN A 156 -32.62 -8.20 -6.07
CA ASN A 156 -32.72 -7.29 -4.92
C ASN A 156 -33.70 -6.12 -5.17
N VAL A 157 -34.31 -6.05 -6.36
CA VAL A 157 -35.40 -5.14 -6.69
C VAL A 157 -36.70 -5.93 -6.67
N LEU A 158 -37.57 -5.63 -5.70
CA LEU A 158 -38.83 -6.35 -5.45
C LEU A 158 -40.04 -5.54 -5.92
N LEU A 159 -41.14 -6.25 -6.19
CA LEU A 159 -42.44 -5.64 -6.51
C LEU A 159 -43.48 -6.06 -5.46
N THR A 160 -44.21 -5.11 -4.89
CA THR A 160 -45.42 -5.37 -4.09
C THR A 160 -46.62 -5.69 -4.98
N GLU A 161 -47.68 -6.30 -4.45
CA GLU A 161 -48.89 -6.62 -5.21
C GLU A 161 -49.56 -5.37 -5.89
N PRO A 162 -49.60 -4.17 -5.26
CA PRO A 162 -50.06 -2.94 -5.92
C PRO A 162 -49.11 -2.35 -6.98
N GLY A 163 -48.00 -3.03 -7.32
CA GLY A 163 -47.05 -2.55 -8.33
C GLY A 163 -45.99 -1.57 -7.85
N GLN A 164 -45.83 -1.35 -6.54
CA GLN A 164 -44.75 -0.49 -6.02
C GLN A 164 -43.41 -1.24 -5.98
N VAL A 165 -42.37 -0.62 -6.55
CA VAL A 165 -40.99 -1.14 -6.60
C VAL A 165 -40.25 -0.83 -5.30
N LYS A 166 -39.51 -1.82 -4.76
CA LYS A 166 -38.76 -1.76 -3.49
C LYS A 166 -37.31 -2.21 -3.67
N LEU A 167 -36.35 -1.46 -3.13
CA LEU A 167 -34.98 -1.94 -2.90
C LEU A 167 -34.91 -2.79 -1.62
N ALA A 168 -34.18 -3.91 -1.67
CA ALA A 168 -34.06 -4.88 -0.58
C ALA A 168 -32.67 -5.57 -0.51
N ASP A 169 -32.44 -6.34 0.56
CA ASP A 169 -31.18 -7.02 0.91
C ASP A 169 -29.98 -6.09 1.19
N PHE A 170 -30.15 -5.21 2.18
CA PHE A 170 -29.15 -4.22 2.62
C PHE A 170 -27.93 -4.84 3.37
N GLY A 171 -27.73 -6.16 3.32
CA GLY A 171 -26.62 -6.86 3.98
C GLY A 171 -25.22 -6.51 3.44
N SER A 172 -25.13 -5.86 2.26
CA SER A 172 -23.88 -5.27 1.72
C SER A 172 -23.79 -3.74 1.88
N ALA A 173 -24.81 -3.07 2.42
CA ALA A 173 -24.92 -1.61 2.39
C ALA A 173 -23.88 -0.89 3.28
N SER A 174 -23.70 0.42 3.06
CA SER A 174 -22.79 1.31 3.79
C SER A 174 -23.58 2.47 4.41
N ILE A 175 -23.39 2.71 5.71
CA ILE A 175 -23.89 3.91 6.42
C ILE A 175 -22.93 5.11 6.29
N ALA A 176 -21.95 5.03 5.38
CA ALA A 176 -20.94 6.05 5.14
C ALA A 176 -20.54 6.08 3.67
N CYS A 177 -20.30 7.29 3.18
CA CYS A 177 -19.81 7.62 1.84
C CYS A 177 -18.71 8.70 1.99
N PRO A 178 -17.54 8.56 1.34
CA PRO A 178 -17.12 7.43 0.52
C PRO A 178 -16.84 6.16 1.34
N ALA A 179 -16.77 5.02 0.66
CA ALA A 179 -16.43 3.71 1.23
C ALA A 179 -15.27 3.06 0.46
N ASN A 180 -14.62 2.05 1.06
CA ASN A 180 -13.43 1.36 0.53
C ASN A 180 -13.55 -0.17 0.57
N SER A 181 -14.68 -0.72 0.99
CA SER A 181 -14.82 -2.15 1.25
C SER A 181 -15.17 -2.92 -0.02
N PHE A 182 -14.41 -3.98 -0.34
CA PHE A 182 -14.72 -4.87 -1.45
C PHE A 182 -15.92 -5.77 -1.14
N VAL A 183 -17.12 -5.37 -1.58
CA VAL A 183 -18.42 -6.06 -1.40
C VAL A 183 -19.31 -5.88 -2.64
N GLY A 184 -20.42 -6.64 -2.71
CA GLY A 184 -21.33 -6.68 -3.85
C GLY A 184 -21.22 -7.96 -4.69
N THR A 185 -22.22 -8.20 -5.54
CA THR A 185 -22.24 -9.38 -6.43
C THR A 185 -21.36 -9.17 -7.68
N PRO A 186 -20.33 -10.01 -7.93
CA PRO A 186 -19.24 -9.73 -8.88
C PRO A 186 -19.61 -9.17 -10.27
N TYR A 187 -20.65 -9.69 -10.93
CA TYR A 187 -21.01 -9.28 -12.30
C TYR A 187 -21.67 -7.88 -12.37
N TRP A 188 -22.17 -7.36 -11.25
CA TRP A 188 -22.78 -6.02 -11.14
C TRP A 188 -21.84 -4.99 -10.51
N MET A 189 -20.68 -5.39 -9.98
CA MET A 189 -19.74 -4.48 -9.29
C MET A 189 -19.17 -3.42 -10.24
N ALA A 190 -19.08 -2.17 -9.77
CA ALA A 190 -18.46 -1.08 -10.52
C ALA A 190 -16.92 -1.19 -10.56
N PRO A 191 -16.23 -0.77 -11.64
CA PRO A 191 -14.78 -0.91 -11.79
C PRO A 191 -13.99 -0.33 -10.61
N GLU A 192 -14.42 0.81 -10.07
CA GLU A 192 -13.78 1.47 -8.93
C GLU A 192 -13.88 0.66 -7.62
N VAL A 193 -14.92 -0.15 -7.40
CA VAL A 193 -15.02 -1.05 -6.24
C VAL A 193 -14.00 -2.18 -6.34
N ILE A 194 -13.69 -2.62 -7.57
CA ILE A 194 -12.69 -3.66 -7.86
C ILE A 194 -11.27 -3.09 -7.74
N LEU A 195 -11.06 -1.85 -8.21
CA LEU A 195 -9.77 -1.16 -8.12
C LEU A 195 -9.47 -0.65 -6.70
N ALA A 196 -10.48 -0.45 -5.85
CA ALA A 196 -10.32 -0.04 -4.45
C ALA A 196 -9.73 -1.12 -3.51
N MET A 197 -9.35 -2.30 -4.01
CA MET A 197 -8.90 -3.46 -3.22
C MET A 197 -7.60 -3.30 -2.39
N ASP A 198 -6.91 -2.16 -2.48
CA ASP A 198 -5.73 -1.83 -1.65
C ASP A 198 -5.88 -0.49 -0.91
N GLU A 199 -6.09 0.63 -1.63
CA GLU A 199 -6.13 1.99 -1.04
C GLU A 199 -7.28 2.89 -1.54
N GLY A 200 -8.14 2.42 -2.44
CA GLY A 200 -9.13 3.26 -3.12
C GLY A 200 -10.39 3.59 -2.31
N GLN A 201 -11.09 4.63 -2.74
CA GLN A 201 -12.40 5.05 -2.23
C GLN A 201 -13.40 5.18 -3.39
N TYR A 202 -14.67 4.90 -3.11
CA TYR A 202 -15.80 5.02 -4.04
C TYR A 202 -17.04 5.60 -3.33
N ASP A 203 -17.97 6.18 -4.10
CA ASP A 203 -19.17 6.86 -3.62
C ASP A 203 -20.47 6.12 -4.01
N GLY A 204 -21.62 6.81 -3.96
CA GLY A 204 -22.92 6.26 -4.39
C GLY A 204 -23.01 5.90 -5.88
N LYS A 205 -22.12 6.41 -6.75
CA LYS A 205 -22.19 6.14 -8.19
C LYS A 205 -21.93 4.67 -8.54
N VAL A 206 -21.41 3.86 -7.62
CA VAL A 206 -21.27 2.41 -7.78
C VAL A 206 -22.63 1.71 -7.95
N ASP A 207 -23.69 2.24 -7.33
CA ASP A 207 -25.04 1.71 -7.47
C ASP A 207 -25.69 2.12 -8.80
N ILE A 208 -25.26 3.24 -9.40
CA ILE A 208 -25.67 3.64 -10.75
C ILE A 208 -25.10 2.68 -11.81
N TRP A 209 -23.83 2.29 -11.68
CA TRP A 209 -23.26 1.24 -12.52
C TRP A 209 -24.01 -0.09 -12.34
N SER A 210 -24.26 -0.46 -11.08
CA SER A 210 -25.00 -1.69 -10.74
C SER A 210 -26.44 -1.68 -11.30
N LEU A 211 -27.10 -0.51 -11.33
CA LEU A 211 -28.39 -0.28 -11.98
C LEU A 211 -28.30 -0.41 -13.51
N GLY A 212 -27.23 0.10 -14.15
CA GLY A 212 -26.95 -0.10 -15.57
C GLY A 212 -26.82 -1.58 -15.94
N ILE A 213 -26.04 -2.35 -15.16
CA ILE A 213 -25.95 -3.81 -15.33
C ILE A 213 -27.30 -4.50 -15.07
N THR A 214 -28.08 -4.02 -14.09
CA THR A 214 -29.44 -4.52 -13.83
C THR A 214 -30.38 -4.28 -15.01
N CYS A 215 -30.22 -3.17 -15.75
CA CYS A 215 -31.02 -2.92 -16.94
C CYS A 215 -30.66 -3.88 -18.09
N ILE A 216 -29.38 -4.20 -18.26
CA ILE A 216 -28.96 -5.30 -19.16
C ILE A 216 -29.52 -6.65 -18.66
N GLU A 217 -29.53 -6.91 -17.35
CA GLU A 217 -30.14 -8.13 -16.79
C GLU A 217 -31.65 -8.24 -17.11
N LEU A 218 -32.40 -7.15 -17.06
CA LEU A 218 -33.84 -7.15 -17.41
C LEU A 218 -34.09 -7.26 -18.93
N ALA A 219 -33.16 -6.76 -19.75
CA ALA A 219 -33.19 -6.80 -21.21
C ALA A 219 -32.68 -8.12 -21.82
N GLU A 220 -31.71 -8.78 -21.20
CA GLU A 220 -30.99 -9.96 -21.73
C GLU A 220 -31.13 -11.20 -20.81
N ARG A 221 -31.90 -11.06 -19.73
CA ARG A 221 -32.21 -12.06 -18.69
C ARG A 221 -31.02 -12.47 -17.80
N LYS A 222 -29.84 -11.88 -18.01
CA LYS A 222 -28.59 -12.12 -17.28
C LYS A 222 -27.70 -10.88 -17.37
N PRO A 223 -26.81 -10.62 -16.39
CA PRO A 223 -25.78 -9.61 -16.55
C PRO A 223 -24.73 -10.07 -17.59
N PRO A 224 -23.94 -9.15 -18.14
CA PRO A 224 -22.73 -9.46 -18.90
C PRO A 224 -21.78 -10.40 -18.12
N LEU A 225 -20.94 -11.14 -18.85
CA LEU A 225 -19.89 -12.02 -18.31
C LEU A 225 -20.37 -13.19 -17.42
N PHE A 226 -21.69 -13.42 -17.28
CA PHE A 226 -22.26 -14.51 -16.44
C PHE A 226 -21.83 -15.94 -16.85
N ASN A 227 -21.24 -16.11 -18.02
CA ASN A 227 -20.63 -17.37 -18.48
C ASN A 227 -19.21 -17.62 -17.95
N MET A 228 -18.59 -16.62 -17.31
CA MET A 228 -17.25 -16.68 -16.74
C MET A 228 -17.29 -17.03 -15.25
N ASN A 229 -16.14 -17.38 -14.66
CA ASN A 229 -16.00 -17.42 -13.21
C ASN A 229 -15.92 -15.99 -12.63
N ALA A 230 -16.23 -15.84 -11.34
CA ALA A 230 -16.28 -14.53 -10.68
C ALA A 230 -14.97 -13.73 -10.73
N MET A 231 -13.80 -14.37 -10.65
CA MET A 231 -12.51 -13.66 -10.69
C MET A 231 -12.21 -13.15 -12.10
N SER A 232 -12.47 -13.95 -13.13
CA SER A 232 -12.34 -13.51 -14.53
C SER A 232 -13.34 -12.41 -14.89
N ALA A 233 -14.58 -12.46 -14.37
CA ALA A 233 -15.56 -11.40 -14.56
C ALA A 233 -15.10 -10.06 -13.95
N LEU A 234 -14.59 -10.07 -12.71
CA LEU A 234 -14.02 -8.88 -12.06
C LEU A 234 -12.84 -8.30 -12.84
N TYR A 235 -11.95 -9.17 -13.35
CA TYR A 235 -10.86 -8.75 -14.23
C TYR A 235 -11.38 -8.03 -15.49
N HIS A 236 -12.36 -8.61 -16.18
CA HIS A 236 -12.92 -8.03 -17.40
C HIS A 236 -13.59 -6.67 -17.14
N ILE A 237 -14.37 -6.54 -16.06
CA ILE A 237 -14.98 -5.26 -15.65
C ILE A 237 -13.90 -4.20 -15.38
N ALA A 238 -12.82 -4.57 -14.69
CA ALA A 238 -11.73 -3.65 -14.40
C ALA A 238 -10.95 -3.25 -15.67
N GLN A 239 -10.65 -4.17 -16.58
CA GLN A 239 -9.73 -3.92 -17.71
C GLN A 239 -10.39 -3.53 -19.03
N ASN A 240 -11.50 -4.15 -19.43
CA ASN A 240 -12.11 -3.97 -20.75
C ASN A 240 -13.02 -2.74 -20.82
N GLU A 241 -13.51 -2.41 -22.02
CA GLU A 241 -14.59 -1.44 -22.21
C GLU A 241 -15.87 -1.86 -21.46
N SER A 242 -16.74 -0.89 -21.16
CA SER A 242 -18.03 -1.12 -20.52
C SER A 242 -18.96 -1.93 -21.44
N PRO A 243 -19.78 -2.84 -20.89
CA PRO A 243 -20.73 -3.62 -21.68
C PRO A 243 -21.90 -2.73 -22.14
N THR A 244 -22.46 -3.05 -23.30
CA THR A 244 -23.60 -2.35 -23.91
C THR A 244 -24.73 -3.34 -24.23
N LEU A 245 -25.95 -2.84 -24.44
CA LEU A 245 -27.09 -3.68 -24.88
C LEU A 245 -26.79 -4.28 -26.27
N GLN A 246 -26.87 -5.60 -26.40
CA GLN A 246 -26.47 -6.33 -27.61
C GLN A 246 -27.50 -6.26 -28.73
N SER A 247 -28.77 -6.00 -28.41
CA SER A 247 -29.85 -5.91 -29.41
C SER A 247 -30.09 -4.48 -29.88
N SER A 248 -30.27 -4.31 -31.19
CA SER A 248 -30.69 -3.05 -31.80
C SER A 248 -32.19 -2.77 -31.63
N GLU A 249 -33.00 -3.72 -31.15
CA GLU A 249 -34.47 -3.58 -31.03
C GLU A 249 -34.92 -2.57 -29.95
N TRP A 250 -34.08 -2.32 -28.94
CA TRP A 250 -34.27 -1.28 -27.94
C TRP A 250 -34.29 0.12 -28.56
N THR A 251 -34.83 1.10 -27.86
CA THR A 251 -34.70 2.50 -28.28
C THR A 251 -33.28 3.04 -28.04
N ASP A 252 -32.87 4.01 -28.86
CA ASP A 252 -31.62 4.77 -28.61
C ASP A 252 -31.66 5.48 -27.26
N TYR A 253 -32.87 5.79 -26.80
CA TYR A 253 -33.13 6.36 -25.49
C TYR A 253 -32.70 5.40 -24.37
N PHE A 254 -33.15 4.14 -24.40
CA PHE A 254 -32.76 3.13 -23.41
C PHE A 254 -31.27 2.75 -23.51
N ARG A 255 -30.70 2.71 -24.72
CA ARG A 255 -29.23 2.57 -24.92
C ARG A 255 -28.46 3.70 -24.24
N ASN A 256 -28.75 4.96 -24.57
CA ASN A 256 -28.07 6.12 -23.99
C ASN A 256 -28.15 6.15 -22.45
N PHE A 257 -29.27 5.71 -21.87
CA PHE A 257 -29.40 5.56 -20.42
C PHE A 257 -28.45 4.51 -19.83
N VAL A 258 -28.39 3.30 -20.43
CA VAL A 258 -27.49 2.23 -20.00
C VAL A 258 -26.03 2.66 -20.17
N ASP A 259 -25.68 3.26 -21.30
CA ASP A 259 -24.33 3.73 -21.61
C ASP A 259 -23.90 4.88 -20.66
N SER A 260 -24.84 5.73 -20.23
CA SER A 260 -24.60 6.76 -19.21
C SER A 260 -24.36 6.14 -17.83
N CYS A 261 -25.14 5.14 -17.45
CA CYS A 261 -24.95 4.41 -16.19
C CYS A 261 -23.62 3.63 -16.16
N LEU A 262 -23.14 3.18 -17.32
CA LEU A 262 -21.95 2.32 -17.45
C LEU A 262 -20.68 3.09 -17.87
N GLN A 263 -20.61 4.40 -17.61
CA GLN A 263 -19.36 5.14 -17.68
C GLN A 263 -18.35 4.58 -16.66
N LYS A 264 -17.19 4.12 -17.14
CA LYS A 264 -16.15 3.49 -16.28
C LYS A 264 -15.45 4.48 -15.35
N ILE A 265 -15.40 5.75 -15.71
CA ILE A 265 -14.84 6.83 -14.88
C ILE A 265 -15.97 7.38 -14.00
N PRO A 266 -15.88 7.31 -12.66
CA PRO A 266 -16.98 7.76 -11.78
C PRO A 266 -17.30 9.26 -11.90
N GLN A 267 -16.34 10.08 -12.33
CA GLN A 267 -16.56 11.50 -12.59
C GLN A 267 -17.55 11.71 -13.75
N ASP A 268 -17.42 10.93 -14.84
CA ASP A 268 -18.23 11.04 -16.06
C ASP A 268 -19.59 10.33 -15.95
N ARG A 269 -19.74 9.41 -14.99
CA ARG A 269 -21.01 8.76 -14.68
C ARG A 269 -21.94 9.74 -13.94
N PRO A 270 -23.19 9.97 -14.37
CA PRO A 270 -24.10 10.86 -13.65
C PRO A 270 -24.52 10.27 -12.29
N ASN A 271 -24.89 11.15 -11.37
CA ASN A 271 -25.40 10.79 -10.05
C ASN A 271 -26.92 10.48 -10.07
N SER A 272 -27.43 9.85 -9.01
CA SER A 272 -28.85 9.43 -8.93
C SER A 272 -29.88 10.54 -9.08
N GLU A 273 -29.57 11.76 -8.63
CA GLU A 273 -30.46 12.92 -8.72
C GLU A 273 -30.40 13.55 -10.12
N GLU A 274 -29.20 13.64 -10.72
CA GLU A 274 -29.03 14.08 -12.11
C GLU A 274 -29.85 13.23 -13.10
N ILE A 275 -29.87 11.91 -12.90
CA ILE A 275 -30.63 10.97 -13.74
C ILE A 275 -32.15 11.09 -13.52
N LEU A 276 -32.61 11.47 -12.32
CA LEU A 276 -34.04 11.73 -12.05
C LEU A 276 -34.53 13.09 -12.57
N ILE A 277 -33.62 14.07 -12.71
CA ILE A 277 -33.92 15.42 -13.19
C ILE A 277 -33.86 15.52 -14.71
N GLN A 278 -32.96 14.76 -15.34
CA GLN A 278 -33.10 14.42 -16.76
C GLN A 278 -34.42 13.66 -16.95
N ASP A 279 -35.14 13.91 -18.05
CA ASP A 279 -36.47 13.33 -18.30
C ASP A 279 -36.34 11.84 -18.71
N ILE A 280 -35.90 11.04 -17.73
CA ILE A 280 -35.54 9.61 -17.68
C ILE A 280 -36.50 8.65 -18.40
N PHE A 281 -37.78 9.02 -18.37
CA PHE A 281 -38.88 8.08 -18.45
C PHE A 281 -40.11 8.77 -19.05
N ARG A 282 -40.25 8.63 -20.38
CA ARG A 282 -41.44 9.06 -21.13
C ARG A 282 -42.73 8.67 -20.43
N GLU A 283 -43.79 9.46 -20.62
CA GLU A 283 -45.15 9.12 -20.20
C GLU A 283 -45.48 7.66 -20.54
N ARG A 284 -45.90 6.92 -19.50
CA ARG A 284 -46.26 5.51 -19.54
C ARG A 284 -47.57 5.30 -18.78
N PRO A 285 -48.39 4.29 -19.11
CA PRO A 285 -49.56 3.96 -18.31
C PRO A 285 -49.17 3.64 -16.86
N GLU A 286 -49.92 4.16 -15.90
CA GLU A 286 -49.72 3.85 -14.47
C GLU A 286 -49.93 2.35 -14.19
N SER A 287 -50.72 1.67 -15.02
CA SER A 287 -51.02 0.24 -14.90
C SER A 287 -49.85 -0.69 -15.26
N VAL A 288 -48.76 -0.22 -15.90
CA VAL A 288 -47.70 -1.09 -16.48
C VAL A 288 -47.19 -2.16 -15.51
N LEU A 289 -46.96 -1.83 -14.24
CA LEU A 289 -46.47 -2.81 -13.25
C LEU A 289 -47.59 -3.72 -12.71
N ILE A 290 -48.84 -3.25 -12.67
CA ILE A 290 -50.01 -4.03 -12.28
C ILE A 290 -50.35 -5.06 -13.39
N ASP A 291 -50.30 -4.63 -14.65
CA ASP A 291 -50.51 -5.49 -15.83
C ASP A 291 -49.41 -6.56 -15.93
N LEU A 292 -48.14 -6.17 -15.69
CA LEU A 292 -47.01 -7.10 -15.55
C LEU A 292 -47.22 -8.11 -14.41
N ILE A 293 -47.70 -7.67 -13.25
CA ILE A 293 -47.99 -8.54 -12.09
C ILE A 293 -49.10 -9.55 -12.44
N ASN A 294 -50.22 -9.09 -12.98
CA ASN A 294 -51.33 -9.96 -13.37
C ASN A 294 -50.90 -10.99 -14.43
N ARG A 295 -50.23 -10.53 -15.49
CA ARG A 295 -49.62 -11.38 -16.53
C ARG A 295 -48.62 -12.39 -15.95
N THR A 296 -47.92 -12.05 -14.86
CA THR A 296 -47.00 -12.97 -14.15
C THR A 296 -47.77 -14.00 -13.31
N LYS A 297 -48.82 -13.61 -12.59
CA LYS A 297 -49.70 -14.53 -11.85
C LYS A 297 -50.33 -15.56 -12.79
N ASP A 298 -50.87 -15.12 -13.93
CA ASP A 298 -51.46 -16.00 -14.94
C ASP A 298 -50.41 -16.95 -15.56
N ALA A 299 -49.24 -16.41 -15.93
CA ALA A 299 -48.14 -17.25 -16.42
C ALA A 299 -47.69 -18.30 -15.40
N VAL A 300 -47.74 -18.02 -14.08
CA VAL A 300 -47.46 -19.01 -13.04
C VAL A 300 -48.54 -20.10 -12.95
N ARG A 301 -49.83 -19.76 -13.13
CA ARG A 301 -50.94 -20.74 -13.11
C ARG A 301 -50.81 -21.77 -14.23
N GLU A 302 -50.27 -21.38 -15.38
CA GLU A 302 -50.03 -22.23 -16.56
C GLU A 302 -48.68 -23.00 -16.54
N LEU A 303 -47.88 -22.93 -15.46
CA LEU A 303 -46.58 -23.62 -15.40
C LEU A 303 -46.69 -25.13 -15.21
N ASP A 304 -45.69 -25.86 -15.72
CA ASP A 304 -45.55 -27.29 -15.44
C ASP A 304 -45.33 -27.58 -13.93
N ASN A 305 -45.67 -28.81 -13.51
CA ASN A 305 -45.60 -29.25 -12.12
C ASN A 305 -44.23 -29.11 -11.43
N LEU A 306 -43.13 -28.94 -12.15
CA LEU A 306 -41.80 -28.70 -11.59
C LEU A 306 -41.53 -27.20 -11.43
N GLN A 307 -41.88 -26.39 -12.43
CA GLN A 307 -41.69 -24.94 -12.39
C GLN A 307 -42.70 -24.25 -11.47
N TYR A 308 -43.96 -24.70 -11.47
CA TYR A 308 -45.00 -24.27 -10.53
C TYR A 308 -44.55 -24.43 -9.06
N ARG A 309 -43.92 -25.55 -8.71
CA ARG A 309 -43.41 -25.78 -7.34
C ARG A 309 -42.38 -24.75 -6.88
N LYS A 310 -41.61 -24.16 -7.80
CA LYS A 310 -40.67 -23.07 -7.51
C LYS A 310 -41.37 -21.71 -7.49
N MET A 311 -42.28 -21.44 -8.43
CA MET A 311 -42.85 -20.10 -8.63
C MET A 311 -44.21 -19.85 -7.96
N LYS A 312 -44.83 -20.86 -7.34
CA LYS A 312 -46.07 -20.71 -6.53
C LYS A 312 -46.00 -19.63 -5.44
N LYS A 313 -44.79 -19.18 -5.04
CA LYS A 313 -44.60 -18.06 -4.11
C LYS A 313 -45.27 -16.75 -4.57
N ILE A 314 -45.39 -16.56 -5.90
CA ILE A 314 -46.10 -15.43 -6.54
C ILE A 314 -47.61 -15.45 -6.24
N LEU A 315 -48.16 -16.59 -5.78
CA LEU A 315 -49.59 -16.78 -5.51
C LEU A 315 -49.92 -16.91 -4.01
N PHE A 316 -48.96 -16.73 -3.08
CA PHE A 316 -49.18 -17.01 -1.65
C PHE A 316 -50.14 -16.04 -0.95
N GLN A 317 -50.38 -14.86 -1.50
CA GLN A 317 -51.33 -13.87 -0.97
C GLN A 317 -52.80 -14.21 -1.30
N GLU A 318 -53.05 -15.07 -2.28
CA GLU A 318 -54.39 -15.45 -2.74
C GLU A 318 -54.97 -16.60 -1.89
N ALA A 319 -55.58 -16.24 -0.76
CA ALA A 319 -56.47 -17.14 -0.01
C ALA A 319 -57.89 -17.14 -0.64
N PRO A 320 -58.58 -18.30 -0.74
CA PRO A 320 -59.85 -18.40 -1.45
C PRO A 320 -61.02 -17.81 -0.65
N ASN A 321 -61.28 -16.51 -0.85
CA ASN A 321 -62.50 -15.86 -0.36
C ASN A 321 -63.69 -16.15 -1.29
N GLY A 322 -64.28 -17.33 -1.13
CA GLY A 322 -65.52 -17.75 -1.79
C GLY A 322 -66.21 -18.87 -0.99
N PRO A 323 -67.55 -18.97 -1.01
CA PRO A 323 -68.26 -19.99 -0.26
C PRO A 323 -67.97 -21.40 -0.79
N THR A 324 -67.91 -22.37 0.11
CA THR A 324 -67.73 -23.79 -0.18
C THR A 324 -68.91 -24.33 -0.99
N ASN A 325 -68.71 -24.52 -2.30
CA ASN A 325 -69.48 -25.47 -3.08
C ASN A 325 -68.68 -26.77 -3.14
N GLU A 326 -69.06 -27.73 -2.30
CA GLU A 326 -68.52 -29.08 -2.34
C GLU A 326 -69.11 -29.82 -3.54
N THR A 327 -68.25 -30.32 -4.42
CA THR A 327 -68.56 -31.48 -5.26
C THR A 327 -67.47 -32.51 -5.03
N GLN A 328 -67.88 -33.67 -4.55
CA GLN A 328 -67.01 -34.76 -4.11
C GLN A 328 -66.28 -35.42 -5.29
N ASP A 329 -65.07 -35.90 -5.03
CA ASP A 329 -64.49 -37.07 -5.71
C ASP A 329 -63.85 -37.96 -4.61
N GLU A 330 -64.68 -38.88 -4.12
CA GLU A 330 -64.49 -40.06 -3.25
C GLU A 330 -63.25 -40.18 -2.32
N GLU A 331 -63.53 -40.33 -1.01
CA GLU A 331 -62.60 -40.81 0.02
C GLU A 331 -62.52 -42.35 0.07
N GLU A 332 -61.35 -42.93 0.35
CA GLU A 332 -61.24 -44.23 1.02
C GLU A 332 -60.88 -44.01 2.50
N GLU A 333 -61.68 -44.53 3.44
CA GLU A 333 -61.53 -44.30 4.87
C GLU A 333 -60.28 -44.97 5.50
N PRO A 334 -59.69 -44.34 6.55
CA PRO A 334 -58.85 -45.01 7.53
C PRO A 334 -59.63 -45.31 8.83
N GLU A 335 -59.85 -46.59 9.17
CA GLU A 335 -60.49 -46.99 10.44
C GLU A 335 -59.74 -46.46 11.69
N GLN A 336 -60.50 -46.07 12.72
CA GLN A 336 -59.96 -45.63 14.01
C GLN A 336 -59.95 -46.76 15.05
N SER A 337 -58.89 -46.85 15.87
CA SER A 337 -59.00 -47.45 17.20
C SER A 337 -58.08 -46.81 18.26
N VAL A 338 -58.73 -46.02 19.12
CA VAL A 338 -58.46 -45.74 20.56
C VAL A 338 -57.03 -45.95 21.10
N GLY A 339 -56.37 -44.83 21.43
CA GLY A 339 -55.01 -44.79 21.99
C GLY A 339 -54.82 -45.12 23.48
N THR A 340 -53.64 -44.75 24.00
CA THR A 340 -53.26 -44.68 25.44
C THR A 340 -52.03 -43.76 25.61
N THR A 341 -51.79 -43.26 26.82
CA THR A 341 -50.80 -42.22 27.22
C THR A 341 -49.34 -42.69 27.34
N GLY A 342 -48.34 -41.82 27.11
CA GLY A 342 -46.95 -42.08 27.58
C GLY A 342 -45.78 -41.19 27.08
N THR A 343 -45.53 -40.07 27.78
CA THR A 343 -44.20 -39.45 28.11
C THR A 343 -42.90 -39.64 27.28
N VAL A 344 -42.26 -38.48 26.97
CA VAL A 344 -40.81 -38.10 26.89
C VAL A 344 -39.86 -38.56 25.76
N ASN A 345 -39.09 -37.58 25.24
CA ASN A 345 -37.73 -37.56 24.64
C ASN A 345 -37.40 -38.61 23.53
N SER A 346 -36.87 -38.25 22.34
CA SER A 346 -35.61 -37.52 22.14
C SER A 346 -35.25 -37.30 20.65
N VAL A 347 -34.25 -36.45 20.37
CA VAL A 347 -33.47 -36.18 19.13
C VAL A 347 -34.10 -36.36 17.72
N GLY A 348 -34.19 -35.24 16.98
CA GLY A 348 -33.61 -35.09 15.64
C GLY A 348 -34.28 -35.75 14.42
N SER A 349 -34.88 -34.92 13.55
CA SER A 349 -35.05 -35.24 12.12
C SER A 349 -34.95 -33.98 11.25
N SER A 350 -34.00 -33.96 10.33
CA SER A 350 -33.76 -32.85 9.39
C SER A 350 -34.26 -33.22 8.00
N GLN A 351 -35.48 -32.80 7.62
CA GLN A 351 -36.02 -32.97 6.27
C GLN A 351 -36.85 -31.77 5.79
N SER A 352 -36.22 -30.87 5.03
CA SER A 352 -36.86 -29.98 4.07
C SER A 352 -35.91 -29.73 2.90
N ILE A 353 -36.46 -29.49 1.69
CA ILE A 353 -35.71 -29.54 0.43
C ILE A 353 -35.49 -28.10 -0.09
N PRO A 354 -34.25 -27.62 -0.27
CA PRO A 354 -34.00 -26.28 -0.79
C PRO A 354 -34.38 -26.21 -2.28
N SER A 355 -34.91 -25.07 -2.73
CA SER A 355 -35.12 -24.78 -4.15
C SER A 355 -34.00 -23.88 -4.68
N MET A 356 -33.65 -23.97 -5.97
CA MET A 356 -32.52 -23.22 -6.52
C MET A 356 -32.88 -21.74 -6.76
N SER A 357 -32.48 -20.84 -5.86
CA SER A 357 -32.35 -19.40 -6.10
C SER A 357 -30.87 -19.00 -6.13
N ILE A 358 -30.47 -18.17 -7.11
CA ILE A 358 -29.08 -17.81 -7.39
C ILE A 358 -28.65 -16.59 -6.56
N SER A 359 -28.32 -16.82 -5.29
CA SER A 359 -27.94 -15.81 -4.31
C SER A 359 -26.42 -15.82 -4.04
N ALA A 360 -25.68 -14.96 -4.76
CA ALA A 360 -24.22 -14.93 -4.76
C ALA A 360 -23.62 -13.89 -3.78
N SER A 361 -23.20 -14.39 -2.61
CA SER A 361 -22.14 -13.83 -1.74
C SER A 361 -22.14 -12.34 -1.37
N SER A 362 -22.70 -12.01 -0.19
CA SER A 362 -22.29 -10.85 0.63
C SER A 362 -21.48 -11.33 1.84
N GLN A 363 -20.27 -10.77 2.07
CA GLN A 363 -19.52 -10.63 3.34
C GLN A 363 -18.07 -10.13 3.04
N SER A 364 -17.68 -8.92 3.51
CA SER A 364 -16.31 -8.58 3.96
C SER A 364 -16.06 -7.10 4.33
N SER A 365 -16.28 -6.70 5.60
CA SER A 365 -15.64 -5.55 6.30
C SER A 365 -15.94 -5.66 7.82
N SER A 366 -15.26 -5.02 8.78
CA SER A 366 -14.56 -3.72 8.79
C SER A 366 -13.68 -3.54 10.05
N VAL A 367 -12.53 -2.86 9.90
CA VAL A 367 -11.78 -2.10 10.94
C VAL A 367 -11.14 -0.90 10.19
N ASN A 368 -10.85 0.29 10.74
CA ASN A 368 -10.69 0.78 12.11
C ASN A 368 -11.57 2.02 12.41
N SER A 369 -11.47 2.56 13.63
CA SER A 369 -11.74 3.98 13.96
C SER A 369 -10.63 4.52 14.88
N LEU A 370 -10.38 5.83 14.86
CA LEU A 370 -9.33 6.53 15.62
C LEU A 370 -9.94 7.57 16.59
N THR A 371 -9.29 7.79 17.74
CA THR A 371 -9.36 8.92 18.73
C THR A 371 -8.84 8.39 20.07
N ASP A 372 -8.38 9.16 21.06
CA ASP A 372 -7.54 10.38 21.08
C ASP A 372 -6.86 10.45 22.48
N ALA A 373 -6.05 11.46 22.78
CA ALA A 373 -5.21 11.52 23.99
C ALA A 373 -5.96 11.67 25.34
N GLY A 374 -5.37 11.14 26.43
CA GLY A 374 -5.88 11.26 27.81
C GLY A 374 -4.94 10.64 28.86
N ASP A 375 -4.40 11.50 29.74
CA ASP A 375 -3.20 11.34 30.58
C ASP A 375 -3.20 10.32 31.77
N ASP A 376 -1.99 9.81 32.06
CA ASP A 376 -1.34 9.70 33.40
C ASP A 376 -1.57 8.53 34.44
N LYS A 377 -0.47 8.24 35.17
CA LYS A 377 -0.26 7.56 36.49
C LYS A 377 -0.54 6.04 36.77
N SER A 378 0.56 5.27 36.64
CA SER A 378 1.36 4.66 37.75
C SER A 378 1.03 3.31 38.44
N GLU A 379 2.14 2.60 38.76
CA GLU A 379 2.36 1.44 39.69
C GLU A 379 1.83 0.06 39.23
N VAL A 380 2.66 -0.95 38.90
CA VAL A 380 3.64 -1.77 39.68
C VAL A 380 2.95 -2.82 40.58
N ASP A 381 3.06 -4.10 40.22
CA ASP A 381 3.49 -5.16 41.15
C ASP A 381 4.01 -6.44 40.41
N MET A 382 4.52 -7.44 41.15
CA MET A 382 5.44 -8.49 40.67
C MET A 382 4.94 -9.96 40.87
N GLU A 383 5.76 -10.92 40.42
CA GLU A 383 5.75 -12.39 40.69
C GLU A 383 4.70 -13.27 39.93
N GLY A 384 4.99 -14.52 39.55
CA GLY A 384 6.26 -15.27 39.66
C GLY A 384 6.29 -16.65 38.95
N ASP A 385 7.51 -17.20 38.86
CA ASP A 385 7.93 -18.62 38.71
C ASP A 385 7.60 -19.51 37.49
N HIS A 386 8.64 -19.63 36.64
CA HIS A 386 9.40 -20.87 36.35
C HIS A 386 8.78 -22.13 35.71
N THR A 387 9.37 -22.54 34.57
CA THR A 387 10.16 -23.80 34.43
C THR A 387 11.20 -23.63 33.30
N VAL A 388 12.29 -24.41 33.29
CA VAL A 388 13.56 -24.06 32.63
C VAL A 388 13.93 -24.91 31.39
N MET A 389 14.36 -24.18 30.34
CA MET A 389 15.14 -24.49 29.13
C MET A 389 15.69 -25.90 28.85
N SER A 390 15.71 -26.29 27.55
CA SER A 390 16.93 -26.51 26.71
C SER A 390 16.63 -27.37 25.45
N ASN A 391 17.48 -27.44 24.41
CA ASN A 391 18.07 -26.41 23.53
C ASN A 391 18.83 -27.12 22.37
N SER A 392 18.59 -26.71 21.11
CA SER A 392 19.37 -27.06 19.88
C SER A 392 19.53 -28.59 19.55
N SER A 393 20.04 -29.04 18.39
CA SER A 393 20.68 -28.38 17.24
C SER A 393 20.23 -28.96 15.88
N VAL A 394 20.50 -28.19 14.80
CA VAL A 394 20.37 -28.58 13.38
C VAL A 394 21.65 -29.23 12.87
N ILE A 395 21.57 -30.15 11.88
CA ILE A 395 22.53 -30.28 10.76
C ILE A 395 21.91 -31.08 9.59
N HIS A 396 22.48 -30.94 8.40
CA HIS A 396 21.97 -31.35 7.08
C HIS A 396 22.59 -32.68 6.58
N LEU A 397 21.89 -33.44 5.72
CA LEU A 397 22.33 -33.81 4.35
C LEU A 397 21.42 -34.84 3.64
N LYS A 398 21.61 -34.93 2.32
CA LYS A 398 21.05 -35.83 1.28
C LYS A 398 22.26 -36.30 0.41
N PRO A 399 22.19 -37.22 -0.60
CA PRO A 399 21.05 -37.85 -1.31
C PRO A 399 21.32 -39.37 -1.59
N GLU A 400 20.93 -40.13 -2.65
CA GLU A 400 19.84 -40.21 -3.68
C GLU A 400 19.84 -41.66 -4.30
N GLU A 401 19.01 -41.90 -5.34
CA GLU A 401 19.09 -42.88 -6.49
C GLU A 401 19.09 -44.44 -6.36
N GLU A 402 18.03 -45.07 -6.93
CA GLU A 402 17.94 -46.11 -8.01
C GLU A 402 18.80 -47.42 -8.01
N ARG A 403 18.44 -48.61 -8.60
CA ARG A 403 17.27 -49.14 -9.38
C ARG A 403 17.28 -50.71 -9.51
N TYR A 404 16.20 -51.31 -10.07
CA TYR A 404 16.06 -52.69 -10.67
C TYR A 404 16.24 -53.94 -9.74
N GLU A 405 15.76 -55.19 -10.00
CA GLU A 405 14.86 -55.78 -11.04
C GLU A 405 14.10 -57.05 -10.53
N GLU A 406 12.82 -57.17 -10.93
CA GLU A 406 12.03 -58.31 -11.48
C GLU A 406 12.30 -59.83 -11.23
N SER A 407 11.24 -60.62 -10.93
CA SER A 407 10.87 -61.94 -11.55
C SER A 407 9.69 -62.69 -10.85
N GLU A 408 8.94 -63.53 -11.59
CA GLU A 408 7.90 -64.51 -11.10
C GLU A 408 8.06 -65.86 -11.84
N PRO A 409 7.58 -67.03 -11.33
CA PRO A 409 6.32 -67.61 -11.88
C PRO A 409 5.50 -68.61 -10.98
N HIS A 410 4.29 -68.94 -11.46
CA HIS A 410 3.36 -70.05 -11.07
C HIS A 410 3.81 -71.47 -11.55
N PRO A 411 3.25 -72.66 -11.11
CA PRO A 411 1.80 -73.05 -11.10
C PRO A 411 1.29 -74.14 -10.08
N ARG A 412 0.09 -74.72 -10.36
CA ARG A 412 -0.75 -75.74 -9.63
C ARG A 412 -0.77 -77.12 -10.38
N PRO A 413 -1.37 -78.28 -9.93
CA PRO A 413 -2.67 -78.56 -9.21
C PRO A 413 -2.54 -79.60 -8.02
N THR A 414 -3.49 -80.44 -7.51
CA THR A 414 -4.81 -81.02 -7.96
C THR A 414 -5.78 -81.41 -6.77
N GLU A 415 -6.44 -82.59 -6.79
CA GLU A 415 -7.61 -83.08 -5.97
C GLU A 415 -7.61 -84.64 -5.88
N PRO A 416 -8.49 -85.44 -5.18
CA PRO A 416 -9.98 -85.32 -5.07
C PRO A 416 -10.78 -85.88 -3.83
N GLN A 417 -12.04 -85.42 -3.66
CA GLN A 417 -13.29 -86.12 -3.16
C GLN A 417 -13.37 -86.79 -1.74
N SER A 418 -14.52 -87.00 -1.05
CA SER A 418 -15.93 -86.48 -1.01
C SER A 418 -16.75 -87.30 0.07
N PRO A 419 -18.11 -87.25 0.26
CA PRO A 419 -19.14 -86.22 0.03
C PRO A 419 -19.96 -85.69 1.28
N PRO A 420 -21.12 -86.23 1.81
CA PRO A 420 -22.19 -85.35 2.38
C PRO A 420 -23.00 -85.77 3.67
N ALA A 421 -23.61 -84.80 4.38
CA ALA A 421 -24.93 -84.91 5.06
C ALA A 421 -25.61 -83.51 5.23
N HIS A 422 -26.95 -83.45 5.34
CA HIS A 422 -27.83 -82.27 5.18
C HIS A 422 -28.18 -81.51 6.51
N THR A 423 -28.82 -80.32 6.62
CA THR A 423 -29.11 -79.08 5.81
C THR A 423 -29.73 -78.02 6.77
N PRO A 424 -29.78 -76.71 6.44
CA PRO A 424 -31.05 -76.10 5.95
C PRO A 424 -30.91 -75.31 4.62
N ARG A 425 -32.02 -74.79 4.09
CA ARG A 425 -32.11 -74.11 2.77
C ARG A 425 -32.57 -72.63 2.87
N PRO A 426 -32.08 -71.72 1.99
CA PRO A 426 -32.70 -70.42 1.72
C PRO A 426 -33.69 -70.47 0.53
N LYS A 427 -34.75 -69.64 0.53
CA LYS A 427 -35.62 -69.42 -0.65
C LYS A 427 -36.27 -68.01 -0.73
N ARG A 428 -35.74 -67.20 -1.65
CA ARG A 428 -36.37 -66.37 -2.70
C ARG A 428 -37.63 -65.51 -2.46
N ASN A 429 -37.58 -64.34 -3.13
CA ASN A 429 -38.66 -63.37 -3.47
C ASN A 429 -39.12 -62.52 -2.25
N ARG A 430 -39.49 -61.23 -2.38
CA ARG A 430 -40.03 -60.51 -3.54
C ARG A 430 -39.67 -59.00 -3.56
N GLU A 431 -39.25 -58.59 -4.75
CA GLU A 431 -39.15 -57.24 -5.36
C GLU A 431 -40.11 -56.09 -4.95
N HIS A 432 -39.69 -54.87 -5.40
CA HIS A 432 -40.48 -53.64 -5.67
C HIS A 432 -40.99 -52.77 -4.50
N PHE A 433 -40.22 -51.73 -4.10
CA PHE A 433 -40.61 -50.28 -4.12
C PHE A 433 -39.49 -49.38 -3.55
N ALA A 434 -38.67 -48.71 -4.39
CA ALA A 434 -37.56 -47.85 -3.91
C ALA A 434 -37.04 -46.77 -4.88
N THR A 435 -37.85 -46.27 -5.82
CA THR A 435 -37.40 -45.29 -6.83
C THR A 435 -38.36 -44.10 -6.96
N ILE A 436 -37.87 -42.87 -6.70
CA ILE A 436 -38.24 -41.58 -7.33
C ILE A 436 -37.67 -40.39 -6.52
N ARG A 437 -37.66 -40.43 -5.17
CA ARG A 437 -37.33 -39.26 -4.33
C ARG A 437 -35.83 -38.87 -4.31
N THR A 438 -34.90 -39.83 -4.39
CA THR A 438 -33.47 -39.61 -4.08
C THR A 438 -32.67 -38.80 -5.12
N ALA A 439 -33.14 -38.75 -6.37
CA ALA A 439 -32.35 -38.24 -7.50
C ALA A 439 -32.29 -36.71 -7.60
N SER A 440 -33.28 -35.99 -7.05
CA SER A 440 -33.25 -34.52 -7.01
C SER A 440 -32.28 -34.01 -5.93
N LEU A 441 -32.41 -34.57 -4.72
CA LEU A 441 -31.63 -34.15 -3.56
C LEU A 441 -30.13 -34.33 -3.77
N THR A 442 -29.71 -35.47 -4.34
CA THR A 442 -28.30 -35.75 -4.67
C THR A 442 -27.71 -34.90 -5.81
N ARG A 443 -28.56 -34.16 -6.56
CA ARG A 443 -28.12 -33.18 -7.55
C ARG A 443 -27.92 -31.81 -6.90
N GLN A 444 -28.91 -31.37 -6.13
CA GLN A 444 -28.88 -30.09 -5.41
C GLN A 444 -27.77 -30.06 -4.34
N ILE A 445 -27.50 -31.19 -3.66
CA ILE A 445 -26.35 -31.33 -2.75
C ILE A 445 -25.04 -31.09 -3.51
N LYS A 446 -24.85 -31.68 -4.70
CA LYS A 446 -23.62 -31.47 -5.49
C LYS A 446 -23.46 -30.06 -6.02
N GLU A 447 -24.55 -29.44 -6.44
CA GLU A 447 -24.53 -28.05 -6.89
C GLU A 447 -24.19 -27.11 -5.71
N HIS A 448 -24.72 -27.37 -4.51
CA HIS A 448 -24.35 -26.68 -3.27
C HIS A 448 -22.90 -26.98 -2.79
N GLU A 449 -22.41 -28.21 -2.92
CA GLU A 449 -21.00 -28.57 -2.65
C GLU A 449 -20.04 -27.78 -3.54
N GLN A 450 -20.34 -27.70 -4.85
CA GLN A 450 -19.51 -26.95 -5.80
C GLN A 450 -19.53 -25.44 -5.52
N ASP A 451 -20.68 -24.88 -5.15
CA ASP A 451 -20.81 -23.48 -4.76
C ASP A 451 -20.11 -23.18 -3.43
N SER A 452 -20.10 -24.15 -2.49
CA SER A 452 -19.36 -24.07 -1.23
C SER A 452 -17.84 -24.14 -1.43
N GLU A 453 -17.34 -25.06 -2.28
CA GLU A 453 -15.91 -25.14 -2.64
C GLU A 453 -15.40 -23.82 -3.25
N LEU A 454 -16.19 -23.21 -4.14
CA LEU A 454 -15.84 -21.94 -4.78
C LEU A 454 -15.83 -20.77 -3.78
N ARG A 455 -16.82 -20.72 -2.88
CA ARG A 455 -16.89 -19.73 -1.80
C ARG A 455 -15.71 -19.89 -0.83
N GLU A 456 -15.28 -21.12 -0.52
CA GLU A 456 -14.13 -21.37 0.35
C GLU A 456 -12.80 -20.91 -0.28
N GLN A 457 -12.58 -21.14 -1.58
CA GLN A 457 -11.42 -20.58 -2.30
C GLN A 457 -11.39 -19.05 -2.26
N ILE A 458 -12.53 -18.38 -2.52
CA ILE A 458 -12.62 -16.91 -2.48
C ILE A 458 -12.41 -16.38 -1.06
N LEU A 459 -12.93 -17.05 -0.04
CA LEU A 459 -12.67 -16.70 1.37
C LEU A 459 -11.21 -16.91 1.78
N GLY A 460 -10.55 -17.95 1.26
CA GLY A 460 -9.11 -18.18 1.40
C GLY A 460 -8.28 -17.05 0.78
N TYR A 461 -8.61 -16.68 -0.46
CA TYR A 461 -7.96 -15.57 -1.18
C TYR A 461 -8.16 -14.22 -0.46
N LYS A 462 -9.40 -13.89 -0.05
CA LYS A 462 -9.69 -12.68 0.77
C LYS A 462 -8.90 -12.68 2.09
N ARG A 463 -8.74 -13.84 2.75
CA ARG A 463 -7.96 -13.97 3.99
C ARG A 463 -6.46 -13.72 3.76
N MET A 464 -5.90 -14.29 2.69
CA MET A 464 -4.51 -14.07 2.28
C MET A 464 -4.26 -12.57 1.97
N ARG A 465 -5.12 -11.92 1.18
CA ARG A 465 -5.00 -10.48 0.88
C ARG A 465 -5.10 -9.60 2.15
N ARG A 466 -6.05 -9.88 3.06
CA ARG A 466 -6.14 -9.23 4.39
C ARG A 466 -4.85 -9.42 5.22
N GLN A 467 -4.24 -10.61 5.16
CA GLN A 467 -2.97 -10.88 5.86
C GLN A 467 -1.80 -10.12 5.23
N HIS A 468 -1.73 -10.02 3.90
CA HIS A 468 -0.70 -9.26 3.18
C HIS A 468 -0.77 -7.76 3.55
N GLN A 469 -1.97 -7.17 3.51
CA GLN A 469 -2.19 -5.77 3.91
C GLN A 469 -1.79 -5.53 5.38
N LYS A 470 -2.20 -6.42 6.30
CA LYS A 470 -1.80 -6.36 7.71
C LYS A 470 -0.28 -6.46 7.90
N GLN A 471 0.41 -7.29 7.10
CA GLN A 471 1.86 -7.44 7.16
C GLN A 471 2.59 -6.18 6.70
N LEU A 472 2.12 -5.52 5.64
CA LEU A 472 2.66 -4.24 5.18
C LEU A 472 2.45 -3.13 6.22
N MET A 473 1.22 -2.95 6.71
CA MET A 473 0.93 -1.96 7.76
C MET A 473 1.74 -2.20 9.04
N ALA A 474 1.95 -3.46 9.45
CA ALA A 474 2.78 -3.78 10.61
C ALA A 474 4.27 -3.49 10.38
N LEU A 475 4.77 -3.68 9.15
CA LEU A 475 6.12 -3.30 8.76
C LEU A 475 6.28 -1.78 8.76
N GLU A 476 5.41 -1.06 8.06
CA GLU A 476 5.48 0.41 7.91
C GLU A 476 5.41 1.12 9.27
N ASN A 477 4.55 0.67 10.19
CA ASN A 477 4.54 1.19 11.57
C ASN A 477 5.84 0.88 12.34
N LYS A 478 6.44 -0.30 12.17
CA LYS A 478 7.73 -0.65 12.80
C LYS A 478 8.88 0.22 12.26
N LEU A 479 8.93 0.44 10.96
CA LEU A 479 9.96 1.25 10.32
C LEU A 479 9.82 2.73 10.69
N LYS A 480 8.59 3.24 10.84
CA LYS A 480 8.35 4.56 11.42
C LYS A 480 8.93 4.69 12.83
N ALA A 481 8.65 3.74 13.72
CA ALA A 481 9.18 3.74 15.08
C ALA A 481 10.73 3.67 15.12
N GLU A 482 11.34 2.86 14.23
CA GLU A 482 12.80 2.81 14.07
C GLU A 482 13.39 4.16 13.60
N MET A 483 12.70 4.86 12.69
CA MET A 483 13.10 6.19 12.21
C MET A 483 12.99 7.26 13.30
N ASP A 484 11.89 7.25 14.07
CA ASP A 484 11.68 8.18 15.19
C ASP A 484 12.72 7.95 16.32
N GLU A 485 13.03 6.69 16.65
CA GLU A 485 14.11 6.35 17.60
C GLU A 485 15.49 6.77 17.08
N HIS A 486 15.76 6.56 15.77
CA HIS A 486 17.01 6.97 15.15
C HIS A 486 17.20 8.47 15.22
N ARG A 487 16.18 9.26 14.89
CA ARG A 487 16.20 10.72 14.97
C ARG A 487 16.50 11.19 16.40
N LEU A 488 15.78 10.67 17.39
CA LEU A 488 15.99 11.00 18.81
C LEU A 488 17.43 10.70 19.27
N ARG A 489 18.05 9.64 18.73
CA ARG A 489 19.44 9.27 19.00
C ARG A 489 20.44 10.30 18.44
N LEU A 490 20.21 10.77 17.21
CA LEU A 490 21.04 11.80 16.56
C LEU A 490 20.90 13.16 17.25
N ASP A 491 19.66 13.60 17.54
CA ASP A 491 19.37 14.85 18.25
C ASP A 491 20.06 14.88 19.64
N LYS A 492 20.09 13.74 20.34
CA LYS A 492 20.79 13.58 21.62
C LYS A 492 22.33 13.61 21.48
N GLU A 493 22.90 13.11 20.38
CA GLU A 493 24.34 13.23 20.13
C GLU A 493 24.74 14.68 19.84
N LEU A 494 23.96 15.39 19.03
CA LEU A 494 24.12 16.83 18.75
C LEU A 494 24.14 17.66 20.03
N GLU A 495 23.14 17.47 20.90
CA GLU A 495 23.03 18.23 22.13
C GLU A 495 24.17 17.91 23.12
N ASN A 496 24.58 16.64 23.24
CA ASN A 496 25.73 16.27 24.05
C ASN A 496 27.03 16.97 23.59
N GLN A 497 27.30 17.04 22.28
CA GLN A 497 28.50 17.72 21.78
C GLN A 497 28.45 19.24 21.93
N ARG A 498 27.28 19.86 21.76
CA ARG A 498 27.11 21.31 22.04
C ARG A 498 27.42 21.65 23.49
N ASN A 499 26.95 20.84 24.44
CA ASN A 499 27.27 21.01 25.85
C ASN A 499 28.77 20.79 26.14
N ASN A 500 29.43 19.83 25.49
CA ASN A 500 30.88 19.67 25.58
C ASN A 500 31.63 20.90 25.07
N PHE A 501 31.27 21.41 23.89
CA PHE A 501 31.92 22.58 23.27
C PHE A 501 31.75 23.86 24.10
N ALA A 502 30.57 24.08 24.69
CA ALA A 502 30.32 25.19 25.60
C ALA A 502 31.25 25.13 26.83
N GLN A 503 31.37 23.96 27.47
CA GLN A 503 32.28 23.78 28.61
C GLN A 503 33.76 23.96 28.23
N GLU A 504 34.18 23.54 27.05
CA GLU A 504 35.55 23.78 26.56
C GLU A 504 35.84 25.27 26.35
N MET A 505 34.91 26.02 25.76
CA MET A 505 35.06 27.46 25.56
C MET A 505 35.09 28.21 26.90
N GLU A 506 34.25 27.84 27.86
CA GLU A 506 34.27 28.44 29.19
C GLU A 506 35.62 28.19 29.91
N LYS A 507 36.17 26.98 29.80
CA LYS A 507 37.49 26.61 30.33
C LYS A 507 38.61 27.44 29.64
N LEU A 508 38.52 27.64 28.32
CA LEU A 508 39.48 28.44 27.55
C LEU A 508 39.44 29.93 27.95
N ILE A 509 38.25 30.52 28.08
CA ILE A 509 38.07 31.92 28.50
C ILE A 509 38.63 32.12 29.93
N LYS A 510 38.36 31.19 30.86
CA LYS A 510 38.92 31.22 32.22
C LYS A 510 40.45 31.11 32.23
N LYS A 511 41.04 30.25 31.38
CA LYS A 511 42.51 30.16 31.16
C LYS A 511 43.09 31.49 30.66
N HIS A 512 42.45 32.12 29.67
CA HIS A 512 42.89 33.40 29.10
C HIS A 512 42.87 34.53 30.12
N GLN A 513 41.78 34.67 30.88
CA GLN A 513 41.65 35.66 31.94
C GLN A 513 42.71 35.47 33.03
N ALA A 514 42.96 34.24 33.47
CA ALA A 514 43.99 33.93 34.45
C ALA A 514 45.42 34.25 33.96
N SER A 515 45.72 34.08 32.65
CA SER A 515 47.01 34.51 32.08
C SER A 515 47.14 36.03 32.11
N MET A 516 46.15 36.77 31.60
CA MET A 516 46.18 38.23 31.56
C MET A 516 46.37 38.85 32.96
N GLU A 517 45.74 38.27 33.99
CA GLU A 517 45.98 38.67 35.38
C GLU A 517 47.40 38.37 35.88
N LYS A 518 47.95 37.20 35.57
CA LYS A 518 49.31 36.79 35.93
C LYS A 518 50.36 37.69 35.27
N ASP A 519 50.15 38.00 33.99
CA ASP A 519 51.07 38.81 33.20
C ASP A 519 51.02 40.27 33.65
N ALA A 520 49.83 40.82 33.94
CA ALA A 520 49.68 42.15 34.56
C ALA A 520 50.38 42.26 35.93
N LYS A 521 50.26 41.23 36.79
CA LYS A 521 50.96 41.16 38.09
C LYS A 521 52.48 41.09 37.90
N THR A 522 52.96 40.38 36.87
CA THR A 522 54.38 40.27 36.51
C THR A 522 54.95 41.60 36.03
N PHE A 523 54.29 42.24 35.05
CA PHE A 523 54.64 43.55 34.51
C PHE A 523 54.72 44.64 35.60
N SER A 524 53.78 44.68 36.56
CA SER A 524 53.82 45.62 37.69
C SER A 524 55.00 45.39 38.64
N ASN A 525 55.46 44.15 38.80
CA ASN A 525 56.62 43.83 39.63
C ASN A 525 57.94 44.18 38.92
N ASP A 526 58.01 43.97 37.60
CA ASP A 526 59.21 44.30 36.83
C ASP A 526 59.39 45.81 36.62
N GLU A 527 58.30 46.60 36.55
CA GLU A 527 58.37 48.07 36.63
C GLU A 527 59.07 48.55 37.91
N LYS A 528 58.68 47.99 39.06
CA LYS A 528 59.26 48.35 40.37
C LYS A 528 60.76 47.97 40.43
N LYS A 529 61.14 46.80 39.92
CA LYS A 529 62.56 46.39 39.84
C LYS A 529 63.37 47.33 38.94
N PHE A 530 62.82 47.72 37.79
CA PHE A 530 63.48 48.60 36.84
C PHE A 530 63.69 50.00 37.42
N GLN A 531 62.68 50.57 38.09
CA GLN A 531 62.79 51.83 38.84
C GLN A 531 63.85 51.75 39.95
N GLN A 532 63.83 50.70 40.76
CA GLN A 532 64.80 50.48 41.84
C GLN A 532 66.24 50.33 41.30
N HIS A 533 66.43 49.68 40.15
CA HIS A 533 67.74 49.56 39.52
C HIS A 533 68.29 50.93 39.09
N ILE A 534 67.51 51.72 38.35
CA ILE A 534 67.93 53.06 37.91
C ILE A 534 68.23 53.95 39.13
N GLN A 535 67.36 53.98 40.14
CA GLN A 535 67.59 54.74 41.38
C GLN A 535 68.85 54.28 42.14
N SER A 536 69.15 52.97 42.14
CA SER A 536 70.38 52.42 42.73
C SER A 536 71.63 52.82 41.97
N GLN A 537 71.59 52.84 40.63
CA GLN A 537 72.68 53.37 39.81
C GLN A 537 72.87 54.87 40.03
N GLN A 538 71.80 55.66 39.97
CA GLN A 538 71.83 57.11 40.16
C GLN A 538 72.39 57.50 41.54
N LYS A 539 72.08 56.73 42.59
CA LYS A 539 72.65 56.91 43.93
C LYS A 539 74.16 56.62 43.98
N LYS A 540 74.67 55.63 43.21
CA LYS A 540 76.11 55.37 43.10
C LYS A 540 76.83 56.49 42.35
N GLU A 541 76.25 56.97 41.25
CA GLU A 541 76.74 58.11 40.48
C GLU A 541 76.81 59.38 41.33
N LEU A 542 75.73 59.70 42.07
CA LEU A 542 75.66 60.85 42.96
C LEU A 542 76.70 60.77 44.08
N ASN A 543 76.88 59.61 44.71
CA ASN A 543 77.94 59.40 45.70
C ASN A 543 79.35 59.64 45.12
N SER A 544 79.63 59.08 43.93
CA SER A 544 80.92 59.24 43.23
C SER A 544 81.17 60.70 42.82
N PHE A 545 80.13 61.39 42.36
CA PHE A 545 80.17 62.82 42.05
C PHE A 545 80.48 63.68 43.28
N LEU A 546 79.81 63.41 44.42
CA LEU A 546 80.08 64.08 45.69
C LEU A 546 81.50 63.79 46.22
N GLU A 547 82.05 62.60 45.98
CA GLU A 547 83.46 62.29 46.28
C GLU A 547 84.45 62.96 45.31
N SER A 548 84.05 63.25 44.08
CA SER A 548 84.81 64.08 43.14
C SER A 548 84.81 65.54 43.58
N GLN A 549 83.64 66.13 43.83
CA GLN A 549 83.48 67.49 44.36
C GLN A 549 84.28 67.70 45.65
N LYS A 550 84.31 66.72 46.57
CA LYS A 550 85.11 66.80 47.81
C LYS A 550 86.63 66.77 47.60
N ARG A 551 87.11 66.18 46.49
CA ARG A 551 88.53 66.22 46.10
C ARG A 551 88.87 67.54 45.40
N GLU A 552 88.03 67.94 44.46
CA GLU A 552 88.17 69.21 43.73
C GLU A 552 88.08 70.43 44.65
N TYR A 553 87.16 70.42 45.62
CA TYR A 553 87.05 71.44 46.67
C TYR A 553 88.33 71.56 47.50
N LYS A 554 89.03 70.45 47.80
CA LYS A 554 90.32 70.49 48.51
C LYS A 554 91.38 71.16 47.63
N LEU A 555 91.52 70.73 46.37
CA LEU A 555 92.51 71.25 45.43
C LEU A 555 92.29 72.74 45.14
N ARG A 556 91.05 73.16 44.82
CA ARG A 556 90.73 74.57 44.58
C ARG A 556 90.87 75.43 45.85
N LYS A 557 90.58 74.88 47.03
CA LYS A 557 90.85 75.53 48.34
C LYS A 557 92.35 75.66 48.66
N GLU A 558 93.21 74.89 48.01
CA GLU A 558 94.67 75.01 48.13
C GLU A 558 95.21 76.03 47.12
N GLN A 559 94.79 75.98 45.86
CA GLN A 559 95.08 77.02 44.86
C GLN A 559 94.61 78.42 45.31
N LEU A 560 93.41 78.54 45.90
CA LEU A 560 92.90 79.79 46.47
C LEU A 560 93.68 80.29 47.71
N LYS A 561 94.63 79.52 48.27
CA LYS A 561 95.63 80.02 49.24
C LYS A 561 96.89 80.50 48.52
N GLU A 562 97.30 79.82 47.45
CA GLU A 562 98.49 80.16 46.65
C GLU A 562 98.28 81.48 45.90
N GLU A 563 97.16 81.63 45.19
CA GLU A 563 96.70 82.89 44.55
C GLU A 563 96.63 84.08 45.55
N LEU A 564 96.35 83.78 46.82
CA LEU A 564 96.27 84.75 47.91
C LEU A 564 97.64 85.10 48.51
N ASN A 565 98.67 84.30 48.25
CA ASN A 565 100.04 84.44 48.75
C ASN A 565 100.91 85.27 47.81
N GLU A 566 100.66 85.22 46.50
CA GLU A 566 101.37 86.04 45.50
C GLU A 566 101.05 87.54 45.61
N ASN A 567 99.80 87.88 45.96
CA ASN A 567 99.35 89.27 46.09
C ASN A 567 99.80 89.91 47.42
N GLN A 568 101.01 90.47 47.49
CA GLN A 568 101.56 91.01 48.75
C GLN A 568 100.96 92.35 49.23
N SER A 569 100.13 93.04 48.45
CA SER A 569 99.67 94.41 48.72
C SER A 569 98.22 94.57 49.23
N THR A 570 97.43 93.48 49.38
CA THR A 570 96.00 93.57 49.75
C THR A 570 95.72 93.47 51.27
N PRO A 571 94.83 94.30 51.84
CA PRO A 571 94.48 94.28 53.28
C PRO A 571 93.93 92.95 53.82
N LYS A 572 94.28 92.63 55.08
CA LYS A 572 93.87 91.38 55.76
C LYS A 572 92.35 91.15 55.80
N LYS A 573 91.54 92.18 56.03
CA LYS A 573 90.06 92.06 56.11
C LYS A 573 89.48 91.70 54.74
N GLU A 574 89.86 92.43 53.70
CA GLU A 574 89.44 92.21 52.32
C GLU A 574 89.90 90.85 51.80
N LYS A 575 91.12 90.41 52.12
CA LYS A 575 91.59 89.04 51.82
C LYS A 575 90.70 87.96 52.44
N GLN A 576 90.23 88.17 53.67
CA GLN A 576 89.37 87.20 54.35
C GLN A 576 87.94 87.21 53.82
N GLU A 577 87.39 88.38 53.48
CA GLU A 577 86.07 88.53 52.84
C GLU A 577 86.07 87.98 51.40
N TRP A 578 87.11 88.26 50.61
CA TRP A 578 87.32 87.67 49.28
C TRP A 578 87.43 86.15 49.35
N LEU A 579 88.25 85.61 50.26
CA LEU A 579 88.39 84.17 50.44
C LEU A 579 87.11 83.51 51.01
N SER A 580 86.25 84.25 51.70
CA SER A 580 84.92 83.79 52.09
C SER A 580 83.99 83.73 50.87
N LYS A 581 83.90 84.83 50.13
CA LYS A 581 83.05 84.97 48.94
C LYS A 581 83.43 84.00 47.81
N GLN A 582 84.72 83.69 47.63
CA GLN A 582 85.15 82.66 46.68
C GLN A 582 84.76 81.24 47.12
N LYS A 583 84.78 80.93 48.43
CA LYS A 583 84.25 79.64 48.93
C LYS A 583 82.75 79.56 48.79
N GLU A 584 82.03 80.64 49.07
CA GLU A 584 80.57 80.74 48.94
C GLU A 584 80.15 80.58 47.47
N ASN A 585 80.77 81.31 46.54
CA ASN A 585 80.57 81.15 45.09
C ASN A 585 80.85 79.70 44.65
N PHE A 586 81.93 79.09 45.11
CA PHE A 586 82.29 77.72 44.72
C PHE A 586 81.35 76.67 45.36
N GLN A 587 80.85 76.90 46.57
CA GLN A 587 79.81 76.06 47.19
C GLN A 587 78.45 76.23 46.50
N HIS A 588 78.08 77.44 46.07
CA HIS A 588 76.90 77.68 45.24
C HIS A 588 77.01 76.93 43.91
N PHE A 589 78.15 77.05 43.22
CA PHE A 589 78.40 76.32 41.97
C PHE A 589 78.36 74.79 42.18
N GLN A 590 78.91 74.27 43.28
CA GLN A 590 78.82 72.85 43.62
C GLN A 590 77.38 72.38 43.91
N ALA A 591 76.59 73.18 44.62
CA ALA A 591 75.18 72.90 44.88
C ALA A 591 74.31 73.01 43.61
N GLU A 592 74.63 73.95 42.72
CA GLU A 592 73.98 74.13 41.42
C GLU A 592 74.27 72.95 40.49
N GLU A 593 75.53 72.48 40.42
CA GLU A 593 75.88 71.29 39.64
C GLU A 593 75.35 69.98 40.26
N GLU A 594 75.24 69.87 41.59
CA GLU A 594 74.51 68.76 42.21
C GLU A 594 73.01 68.80 41.84
N ALA A 595 72.37 69.97 41.91
CA ALA A 595 70.99 70.15 41.50
C ALA A 595 70.79 69.88 40.00
N ASN A 596 71.76 70.24 39.14
CA ASN A 596 71.76 69.92 37.71
C ASN A 596 71.89 68.41 37.47
N LEU A 597 72.77 67.71 38.20
CA LEU A 597 72.89 66.26 38.15
C LEU A 597 71.59 65.58 38.60
N GLN A 598 71.03 65.95 39.74
CA GLN A 598 69.76 65.41 40.23
C GLN A 598 68.59 65.69 39.27
N ARG A 599 68.57 66.86 38.60
CA ARG A 599 67.58 67.21 37.58
C ARG A 599 67.72 66.32 36.33
N ARG A 600 68.95 66.12 35.83
CA ARG A 600 69.25 65.19 34.72
C ARG A 600 68.87 63.74 35.07
N GLN A 601 69.20 63.28 36.28
CA GLN A 601 68.86 61.94 36.76
C GLN A 601 67.33 61.74 36.85
N ARG A 602 66.58 62.73 37.34
CA ARG A 602 65.10 62.67 37.33
C ARG A 602 64.55 62.56 35.90
N GLN A 603 64.98 63.44 35.00
CA GLN A 603 64.58 63.43 33.58
C GLN A 603 64.89 62.09 32.90
N TYR A 604 66.04 61.49 33.20
CA TYR A 604 66.42 60.16 32.70
C TYR A 604 65.52 59.04 33.24
N LEU A 605 65.25 59.04 34.56
CA LEU A 605 64.38 58.05 35.20
C LEU A 605 62.95 58.12 34.62
N ASP A 606 62.39 59.32 34.47
CA ASP A 606 61.03 59.50 33.97
C ASP A 606 60.93 59.08 32.49
N LEU A 607 61.93 59.42 31.66
CA LEU A 607 62.02 58.99 30.26
C LEU A 607 62.12 57.47 30.12
N GLU A 608 63.03 56.82 30.86
CA GLU A 608 63.20 55.37 30.81
C GLU A 608 61.99 54.63 31.38
N CYS A 609 61.34 55.16 32.41
CA CYS A 609 60.06 54.63 32.89
C CYS A 609 58.97 54.72 31.80
N ARG A 610 58.91 55.81 31.03
CA ARG A 610 57.95 55.95 29.93
C ARG A 610 58.27 54.97 28.78
N ARG A 611 59.55 54.81 28.42
CA ARG A 611 60.03 53.80 27.45
C ARG A 611 59.72 52.37 27.90
N PHE A 612 59.90 52.06 29.19
CA PHE A 612 59.58 50.76 29.77
C PHE A 612 58.06 50.47 29.73
N LYS A 613 57.22 51.45 30.10
CA LYS A 613 55.75 51.34 29.99
C LYS A 613 55.28 51.12 28.56
N ARG A 614 55.86 51.83 27.58
CA ARG A 614 55.56 51.64 26.15
C ARG A 614 55.88 50.23 25.67
N ARG A 615 57.01 49.65 26.10
CA ARG A 615 57.37 48.24 25.82
C ARG A 615 56.36 47.25 26.42
N ILE A 616 55.94 47.45 27.67
CA ILE A 616 54.93 46.59 28.32
C ILE A 616 53.56 46.67 27.64
N LEU A 617 53.13 47.86 27.20
CA LEU A 617 51.87 48.02 26.47
C LEU A 617 51.87 47.18 25.18
N ILE A 618 52.95 47.26 24.39
CA ILE A 618 53.11 46.48 23.16
C ILE A 618 53.22 44.96 23.46
N ALA A 619 53.89 44.56 24.54
CA ALA A 619 53.95 43.17 24.97
C ALA A 619 52.57 42.61 25.33
N ARG A 620 51.77 43.38 26.10
CA ARG A 620 50.36 43.06 26.41
C ARG A 620 49.54 42.91 25.13
N HIS A 621 49.68 43.83 24.18
CA HIS A 621 48.96 43.78 22.90
C HIS A 621 49.29 42.54 22.07
N ASN A 622 50.52 42.03 22.13
CA ASN A 622 50.89 40.81 21.43
C ASN A 622 50.31 39.56 22.10
N ILE A 623 50.40 39.44 23.43
CA ILE A 623 49.74 38.36 24.19
C ILE A 623 48.23 38.35 23.89
N GLU A 624 47.58 39.52 23.91
CA GLU A 624 46.16 39.68 23.64
C GLU A 624 45.75 39.26 22.21
N LYS A 625 46.60 39.50 21.19
CA LYS A 625 46.39 38.96 19.83
C LYS A 625 46.45 37.44 19.81
N ASP A 626 47.39 36.84 20.53
CA ASP A 626 47.59 35.39 20.53
C ASP A 626 46.51 34.64 21.31
N LEU A 627 45.98 35.21 22.39
CA LEU A 627 44.78 34.70 23.08
C LEU A 627 43.55 34.79 22.17
N VAL A 628 43.32 35.91 21.48
CA VAL A 628 42.20 36.06 20.53
C VAL A 628 42.34 35.12 19.32
N ARG A 629 43.58 34.83 18.85
CA ARG A 629 43.86 33.79 17.85
C ARG A 629 43.51 32.39 18.38
N GLU A 630 43.85 32.06 19.63
CA GLU A 630 43.50 30.78 20.26
C GLU A 630 41.97 30.64 20.39
N GLU A 631 41.25 31.69 20.81
CA GLU A 631 39.77 31.70 20.87
C GLU A 631 39.15 31.45 19.48
N LEU A 632 39.54 32.25 18.48
CA LEU A 632 38.98 32.18 17.13
C LEU A 632 39.32 30.86 16.41
N ASN A 633 40.49 30.27 16.69
CA ASN A 633 40.82 28.94 16.17
C ASN A 633 40.04 27.83 16.88
N LYS A 634 39.81 27.91 18.19
CA LYS A 634 39.00 26.92 18.91
C LYS A 634 37.54 26.94 18.45
N ARG A 635 36.95 28.12 18.23
CA ARG A 635 35.61 28.26 17.63
C ARG A 635 35.53 27.64 16.23
N GLN A 636 36.55 27.88 15.39
CA GLN A 636 36.63 27.28 14.06
C GLN A 636 36.54 25.75 14.14
N THR A 637 37.44 25.12 14.90
CA THR A 637 37.46 23.65 15.05
C THR A 637 36.16 23.10 15.65
N GLN A 638 35.48 23.83 16.54
CA GLN A 638 34.18 23.40 17.06
C GLN A 638 33.06 23.46 16.00
N LYS A 639 33.07 24.48 15.12
CA LYS A 639 32.12 24.54 13.99
C LYS A 639 32.42 23.47 12.93
N ASP A 640 33.70 23.28 12.58
CA ASP A 640 34.14 22.21 11.68
C ASP A 640 33.63 20.83 12.16
N LEU A 641 33.71 20.57 13.48
CA LEU A 641 33.23 19.34 14.11
C LEU A 641 31.69 19.24 14.15
N GLU A 642 30.95 20.32 14.40
CA GLU A 642 29.49 20.34 14.33
C GLU A 642 29.02 20.03 12.90
N HIS A 643 29.59 20.69 11.89
CA HIS A 643 29.27 20.50 10.48
C HIS A 643 29.62 19.07 10.00
N ALA A 644 30.81 18.55 10.36
CA ALA A 644 31.20 17.17 10.06
C ALA A 644 30.36 16.11 10.81
N MET A 645 29.69 16.47 11.90
CA MET A 645 28.72 15.58 12.55
C MET A 645 27.35 15.64 11.87
N LEU A 646 26.86 16.83 11.49
CA LEU A 646 25.62 16.99 10.74
C LEU A 646 25.64 16.24 9.39
N LEU A 647 26.78 16.22 8.70
CA LEU A 647 26.95 15.43 7.47
C LEU A 647 26.86 13.92 7.73
N ARG A 648 27.56 13.40 8.76
CA ARG A 648 27.46 11.98 9.16
C ARG A 648 26.06 11.60 9.64
N HIS A 649 25.34 12.51 10.30
CA HIS A 649 23.95 12.36 10.70
C HIS A 649 23.01 12.29 9.49
N HIS A 650 23.24 13.14 8.48
CA HIS A 650 22.53 13.07 7.19
C HIS A 650 22.76 11.72 6.49
N GLU A 651 24.03 11.28 6.40
CA GLU A 651 24.41 10.02 5.73
C GLU A 651 23.82 8.80 6.44
N SER A 652 23.90 8.76 7.78
CA SER A 652 23.30 7.70 8.61
C SER A 652 21.77 7.64 8.48
N MET A 653 21.09 8.78 8.42
CA MET A 653 19.66 8.87 8.16
C MET A 653 19.29 8.45 6.73
N GLN A 654 20.07 8.87 5.72
CA GLN A 654 19.93 8.44 4.33
C GLN A 654 20.03 6.92 4.19
N GLU A 655 21.04 6.29 4.80
CA GLU A 655 21.18 4.84 4.78
C GLU A 655 19.96 4.12 5.39
N LEU A 656 19.40 4.68 6.46
CA LEU A 656 18.18 4.13 7.07
C LEU A 656 16.99 4.25 6.11
N GLU A 657 16.74 5.43 5.54
CA GLU A 657 15.62 5.64 4.59
C GLU A 657 15.70 4.68 3.39
N PHE A 658 16.88 4.51 2.79
CA PHE A 658 17.07 3.55 1.69
C PHE A 658 16.91 2.09 2.15
N ARG A 659 17.39 1.72 3.34
CA ARG A 659 17.23 0.37 3.91
C ARG A 659 15.76 0.05 4.19
N GLN A 660 15.01 1.02 4.70
CA GLN A 660 13.58 0.91 4.96
C GLN A 660 12.79 0.77 3.67
N LEU A 661 13.05 1.62 2.66
CA LEU A 661 12.41 1.53 1.35
C LEU A 661 12.64 0.14 0.71
N ASN A 662 13.90 -0.31 0.63
CA ASN A 662 14.23 -1.65 0.11
C ASN A 662 13.50 -2.78 0.86
N THR A 663 13.31 -2.65 2.18
CA THR A 663 12.61 -3.65 3.00
C THR A 663 11.11 -3.68 2.70
N ILE A 664 10.48 -2.52 2.52
CA ILE A 664 9.08 -2.40 2.09
C ILE A 664 8.90 -2.99 0.69
N GLN A 665 9.70 -2.54 -0.28
CA GLN A 665 9.60 -2.97 -1.70
C GLN A 665 9.83 -4.47 -1.87
N LYS A 666 10.82 -5.04 -1.17
CA LYS A 666 11.03 -6.49 -1.11
C LYS A 666 9.81 -7.23 -0.54
N THR A 667 9.25 -6.73 0.56
CA THR A 667 8.06 -7.34 1.19
C THR A 667 6.85 -7.29 0.25
N ARG A 668 6.59 -6.14 -0.40
CA ARG A 668 5.53 -5.99 -1.41
C ARG A 668 5.71 -7.00 -2.56
N ALA A 669 6.92 -7.14 -3.10
CA ALA A 669 7.23 -8.10 -4.15
C ALA A 669 7.05 -9.57 -3.72
N GLU A 670 7.45 -9.95 -2.50
CA GLU A 670 7.25 -11.31 -1.97
C GLU A 670 5.76 -11.63 -1.78
N LEU A 671 4.96 -10.68 -1.30
CA LEU A 671 3.51 -10.82 -1.13
C LEU A 671 2.78 -10.90 -2.47
N ILE A 672 3.15 -10.10 -3.47
CA ILE A 672 2.62 -10.19 -4.83
C ILE A 672 2.95 -11.55 -5.47
N ARG A 673 4.18 -12.06 -5.29
CA ARG A 673 4.56 -13.40 -5.76
C ARG A 673 3.71 -14.51 -5.13
N LEU A 674 3.40 -14.40 -3.84
CA LEU A 674 2.55 -15.37 -3.13
C LEU A 674 1.07 -15.26 -3.55
N GLN A 675 0.59 -14.05 -3.83
CA GLN A 675 -0.72 -13.82 -4.44
C GLN A 675 -0.81 -14.49 -5.82
N HIS A 676 0.13 -14.19 -6.73
CA HIS A 676 0.15 -14.75 -8.09
C HIS A 676 0.17 -16.29 -8.09
N GLN A 677 0.95 -16.89 -7.18
CA GLN A 677 0.97 -18.34 -6.99
C GLN A 677 -0.38 -18.91 -6.53
N THR A 678 -1.10 -18.19 -5.66
CA THR A 678 -2.42 -18.60 -5.15
C THR A 678 -3.49 -18.52 -6.25
N GLU A 679 -3.48 -17.44 -7.03
CA GLU A 679 -4.37 -17.27 -8.19
C GLU A 679 -4.17 -18.37 -9.24
N LEU A 680 -2.91 -18.70 -9.56
CA LEU A 680 -2.58 -19.77 -10.50
C LEU A 680 -3.06 -21.14 -10.02
N THR A 681 -2.91 -21.45 -8.73
CA THR A 681 -3.44 -22.69 -8.13
C THR A 681 -4.97 -22.73 -8.20
N ASN A 682 -5.65 -21.62 -7.90
CA ASN A 682 -7.11 -21.53 -8.01
C ASN A 682 -7.60 -21.75 -9.45
N GLN A 683 -6.95 -21.14 -10.45
CA GLN A 683 -7.30 -21.35 -11.87
C GLN A 683 -7.07 -22.81 -12.29
N GLN A 684 -5.98 -23.45 -11.85
CA GLN A 684 -5.75 -24.87 -12.12
C GLN A 684 -6.83 -25.78 -11.50
N GLU A 685 -7.33 -25.47 -10.31
CA GLU A 685 -8.43 -26.21 -9.68
C GLU A 685 -9.78 -25.97 -10.38
N TYR A 686 -10.04 -24.74 -10.82
CA TYR A 686 -11.21 -24.41 -11.64
C TYR A 686 -11.18 -25.15 -13.00
N ASN A 687 -10.06 -25.13 -13.73
CA ASN A 687 -9.89 -25.88 -14.97
C ASN A 687 -10.18 -27.38 -14.75
N LYS A 688 -9.64 -27.96 -13.66
CA LYS A 688 -9.94 -29.34 -13.24
C LYS A 688 -11.40 -29.57 -12.83
N ARG A 689 -12.15 -28.57 -12.34
CA ARG A 689 -13.62 -28.69 -12.11
C ARG A 689 -14.38 -28.71 -13.43
N ARG A 690 -14.11 -27.77 -14.33
CA ARG A 690 -14.79 -27.64 -15.63
C ARG A 690 -14.62 -28.88 -16.50
N GLU A 691 -13.41 -29.47 -16.55
CA GLU A 691 -13.20 -30.76 -17.20
C GLU A 691 -14.04 -31.90 -16.58
N ARG A 692 -14.12 -31.98 -15.24
CA ARG A 692 -14.92 -33.00 -14.55
C ARG A 692 -16.42 -32.84 -14.84
N GLU A 693 -16.91 -31.61 -14.94
CA GLU A 693 -18.30 -31.31 -15.32
C GLU A 693 -18.61 -31.77 -16.75
N LEU A 694 -17.73 -31.45 -17.71
CA LEU A 694 -17.92 -31.85 -19.10
C LEU A 694 -17.90 -33.38 -19.25
N ARG A 695 -16.92 -34.07 -18.63
CA ARG A 695 -16.86 -35.54 -18.59
C ARG A 695 -18.12 -36.15 -17.95
N ARG A 696 -18.66 -35.55 -16.88
CA ARG A 696 -19.94 -35.98 -16.27
C ARG A 696 -21.12 -35.80 -17.23
N LYS A 697 -21.20 -34.70 -17.98
CA LYS A 697 -22.23 -34.45 -19.01
C LYS A 697 -22.15 -35.50 -20.11
N HIS A 698 -20.97 -35.77 -20.64
CA HIS A 698 -20.74 -36.76 -21.69
C HIS A 698 -21.16 -38.18 -21.29
N VAL A 699 -20.79 -38.63 -20.09
CA VAL A 699 -21.26 -39.92 -19.52
C VAL A 699 -22.78 -39.97 -19.35
N MET A 700 -23.44 -38.84 -19.04
CA MET A 700 -24.89 -38.76 -18.94
C MET A 700 -25.62 -38.75 -20.29
N GLU A 701 -24.99 -38.22 -21.35
CA GLU A 701 -25.47 -38.29 -22.73
C GLU A 701 -25.37 -39.72 -23.28
N VAL A 702 -24.21 -40.36 -23.14
CA VAL A 702 -24.00 -41.78 -23.50
C VAL A 702 -24.96 -42.71 -22.77
N ARG A 703 -25.31 -42.42 -21.50
CA ARG A 703 -26.34 -43.18 -20.75
C ARG A 703 -27.78 -42.96 -21.22
N GLN A 704 -28.07 -41.87 -21.95
CA GLN A 704 -29.41 -41.56 -22.46
C GLN A 704 -29.59 -41.99 -23.92
N GLN A 705 -28.53 -41.93 -24.74
CA GLN A 705 -28.53 -42.28 -26.16
C GLN A 705 -29.19 -43.65 -26.44
N PRO A 706 -28.89 -44.77 -25.71
CA PRO A 706 -29.58 -46.05 -25.91
C PRO A 706 -31.10 -46.03 -25.72
N LYS A 707 -31.66 -45.10 -24.92
CA LYS A 707 -33.11 -44.96 -24.75
C LYS A 707 -33.75 -44.29 -25.97
N SER A 708 -33.11 -43.23 -26.48
CA SER A 708 -33.53 -42.54 -27.70
C SER A 708 -33.45 -43.48 -28.92
N LEU A 709 -32.34 -44.22 -29.05
CA LEU A 709 -32.13 -45.19 -30.12
C LEU A 709 -33.19 -46.30 -30.11
N LYS A 710 -33.48 -46.90 -28.95
CA LYS A 710 -34.55 -47.92 -28.82
C LYS A 710 -35.94 -47.40 -29.20
N SER A 711 -36.23 -46.11 -28.94
CA SER A 711 -37.50 -45.50 -29.37
C SER A 711 -37.58 -45.37 -30.90
N LYS A 712 -36.48 -44.97 -31.57
CA LYS A 712 -36.40 -44.93 -33.04
C LYS A 712 -36.46 -46.32 -33.65
N GLU A 713 -35.72 -47.27 -33.09
CA GLU A 713 -35.71 -48.69 -33.48
C GLU A 713 -37.13 -49.29 -33.44
N LEU A 714 -37.90 -49.00 -32.39
CA LEU A 714 -39.30 -49.42 -32.27
C LEU A 714 -40.20 -48.77 -33.32
N GLN A 715 -39.98 -47.50 -33.65
CA GLN A 715 -40.71 -46.79 -34.71
C GLN A 715 -40.42 -47.39 -36.11
N ILE A 716 -39.16 -47.68 -36.41
CA ILE A 716 -38.72 -48.34 -37.65
C ILE A 716 -39.31 -49.77 -37.71
N LYS A 717 -39.29 -50.52 -36.61
CA LYS A 717 -39.93 -51.85 -36.51
C LYS A 717 -41.45 -51.79 -36.69
N LYS A 718 -42.12 -50.72 -36.23
CA LYS A 718 -43.55 -50.50 -36.51
C LYS A 718 -43.79 -50.25 -38.01
N GLN A 719 -42.99 -49.40 -38.65
CA GLN A 719 -43.06 -49.16 -40.11
C GLN A 719 -42.83 -50.44 -40.93
N PHE A 720 -41.87 -51.28 -40.52
CA PHE A 720 -41.66 -52.61 -41.10
C PHE A 720 -42.92 -53.47 -41.00
N GLN A 721 -43.49 -53.60 -39.81
CA GLN A 721 -44.70 -54.39 -39.58
C GLN A 721 -45.89 -53.90 -40.40
N ASP A 722 -46.10 -52.59 -40.51
CA ASP A 722 -47.21 -52.01 -41.28
C ASP A 722 -46.99 -52.16 -42.79
N THR A 723 -45.74 -52.05 -43.28
CA THR A 723 -45.36 -52.38 -44.66
C THR A 723 -45.60 -53.86 -44.98
N CYS A 724 -45.25 -54.76 -44.06
CA CYS A 724 -45.50 -56.19 -44.19
C CYS A 724 -47.00 -56.52 -44.21
N LYS A 725 -47.83 -55.83 -43.40
CA LYS A 725 -49.30 -55.96 -43.45
C LYS A 725 -49.84 -55.50 -44.80
N ILE A 726 -49.35 -54.38 -45.34
CA ILE A 726 -49.76 -53.86 -46.65
C ILE A 726 -49.36 -54.82 -47.78
N GLN A 727 -48.10 -55.26 -47.84
CA GLN A 727 -47.67 -56.25 -48.84
C GLN A 727 -48.43 -57.57 -48.71
N THR A 728 -48.78 -58.00 -47.49
CA THR A 728 -49.60 -59.21 -47.29
C THR A 728 -51.05 -59.04 -47.78
N ARG A 729 -51.64 -57.85 -47.66
CA ARG A 729 -52.96 -57.53 -48.24
C ARG A 729 -52.90 -57.49 -49.78
N GLN A 730 -51.90 -56.78 -50.34
CA GLN A 730 -51.66 -56.71 -51.79
C GLN A 730 -51.41 -58.11 -52.37
N TYR A 731 -50.62 -58.93 -51.70
CA TYR A 731 -50.38 -60.32 -52.08
C TYR A 731 -51.66 -61.16 -52.09
N LYS A 732 -52.52 -61.03 -51.07
CA LYS A 732 -53.84 -61.72 -51.05
C LYS A 732 -54.72 -61.29 -52.24
N ALA A 733 -54.78 -60.00 -52.54
CA ALA A 733 -55.55 -59.48 -53.68
C ALA A 733 -54.99 -59.99 -55.02
N LEU A 734 -53.68 -59.84 -55.26
CA LEU A 734 -52.99 -60.32 -56.46
C LEU A 734 -53.13 -61.84 -56.64
N ARG A 735 -53.01 -62.61 -55.55
CA ARG A 735 -53.18 -64.07 -55.57
C ARG A 735 -54.60 -64.46 -55.94
N ASN A 736 -55.62 -63.77 -55.43
CA ASN A 736 -57.02 -64.08 -55.76
C ASN A 736 -57.30 -63.75 -57.24
N HIS A 737 -56.92 -62.55 -57.70
CA HIS A 737 -57.09 -62.14 -59.10
C HIS A 737 -56.40 -63.11 -60.07
N LEU A 738 -55.16 -63.52 -59.79
CA LEU A 738 -54.45 -64.50 -60.63
C LEU A 738 -55.07 -65.92 -60.58
N LEU A 739 -55.73 -66.31 -59.48
CA LEU A 739 -56.47 -67.58 -59.42
C LEU A 739 -57.79 -67.53 -60.19
N GLU A 740 -58.40 -66.35 -60.34
CA GLU A 740 -59.59 -66.12 -61.17
C GLU A 740 -59.26 -66.18 -62.67
N THR A 741 -58.08 -65.68 -63.08
CA THR A 741 -57.66 -65.62 -64.50
C THR A 741 -56.93 -66.86 -65.02
N THR A 742 -56.49 -67.79 -64.16
CA THR A 742 -55.64 -68.94 -64.56
C THR A 742 -56.38 -70.29 -64.43
N PRO A 743 -56.17 -71.26 -65.34
CA PRO A 743 -56.79 -72.59 -65.25
C PRO A 743 -56.44 -73.37 -63.96
N ARG A 744 -57.42 -74.12 -63.45
CA ARG A 744 -57.30 -74.89 -62.18
C ARG A 744 -56.15 -75.91 -62.17
N SER A 745 -55.72 -76.41 -63.33
CA SER A 745 -54.56 -77.30 -63.49
C SER A 745 -53.26 -76.66 -63.01
N GLU A 746 -53.09 -75.35 -63.20
CA GLU A 746 -51.85 -74.62 -62.92
C GLU A 746 -51.82 -73.96 -61.54
N HIS A 747 -52.97 -73.83 -60.87
CA HIS A 747 -53.12 -73.18 -59.56
C HIS A 747 -52.09 -73.65 -58.54
N LYS A 748 -51.75 -74.94 -58.49
CA LYS A 748 -50.76 -75.52 -57.56
C LYS A 748 -49.33 -75.01 -57.82
N ALA A 749 -48.94 -74.84 -59.08
CA ALA A 749 -47.63 -74.32 -59.47
C ALA A 749 -47.56 -72.80 -59.27
N LEU A 750 -48.61 -72.09 -59.68
CA LEU A 750 -48.77 -70.65 -59.49
C LEU A 750 -48.70 -70.26 -58.00
N LEU A 751 -49.43 -70.96 -57.13
CA LEU A 751 -49.41 -70.73 -55.67
C LEU A 751 -48.03 -71.00 -55.06
N LYS A 752 -47.27 -72.00 -55.54
CA LYS A 752 -45.90 -72.26 -55.08
C LYS A 752 -44.98 -71.10 -55.47
N ARG A 753 -45.02 -70.66 -56.73
CA ARG A 753 -44.21 -69.53 -57.25
C ARG A 753 -44.54 -68.22 -56.55
N LEU A 754 -45.83 -67.91 -56.38
CA LEU A 754 -46.30 -66.74 -55.65
C LEU A 754 -45.84 -66.75 -54.18
N LYS A 755 -45.93 -67.90 -53.49
CA LYS A 755 -45.44 -68.03 -52.10
C LYS A 755 -43.93 -67.80 -52.02
N GLN A 756 -43.15 -68.35 -52.95
CA GLN A 756 -41.70 -68.15 -52.99
C GLN A 756 -41.33 -66.67 -53.24
N GLU A 757 -42.00 -66.00 -54.18
CA GLU A 757 -41.75 -64.57 -54.44
C GLU A 757 -42.19 -63.68 -53.27
N GLN A 758 -43.26 -64.04 -52.55
CA GLN A 758 -43.66 -63.37 -51.30
C GLN A 758 -42.56 -63.48 -50.23
N HIS A 759 -41.96 -64.67 -50.05
CA HIS A 759 -40.89 -64.86 -49.07
C HIS A 759 -39.63 -64.09 -49.48
N ARG A 760 -39.27 -64.09 -50.77
CA ARG A 760 -38.13 -63.33 -51.29
C ARG A 760 -38.30 -61.82 -51.08
N LYS A 761 -39.48 -61.27 -51.36
CA LYS A 761 -39.76 -59.83 -51.15
C LYS A 761 -39.77 -59.44 -49.67
N LEU A 762 -40.30 -60.30 -48.79
CA LEU A 762 -40.26 -60.06 -47.34
C LEU A 762 -38.83 -60.18 -46.76
N ALA A 763 -37.99 -61.05 -47.31
CA ALA A 763 -36.58 -61.16 -46.92
C ALA A 763 -35.77 -59.91 -47.30
N ILE A 764 -35.87 -59.46 -48.55
CA ILE A 764 -35.23 -58.22 -49.02
C ILE A 764 -35.71 -57.01 -48.19
N LEU A 765 -37.01 -56.97 -47.84
CA LEU A 765 -37.54 -55.93 -46.97
C LEU A 765 -36.96 -56.01 -45.55
N ALA A 766 -36.76 -57.21 -44.99
CA ALA A 766 -36.12 -57.38 -43.69
C ALA A 766 -34.67 -56.89 -43.71
N GLU A 767 -33.88 -57.30 -44.70
CA GLU A 767 -32.49 -56.87 -44.90
C GLU A 767 -32.37 -55.33 -45.02
N GLN A 768 -33.26 -54.68 -45.77
CA GLN A 768 -33.31 -53.21 -45.89
C GLN A 768 -33.59 -52.51 -44.55
N TYR A 769 -34.50 -53.05 -43.74
CA TYR A 769 -34.84 -52.47 -42.44
C TYR A 769 -33.76 -52.76 -41.37
N GLU A 770 -33.11 -53.92 -41.40
CA GLU A 770 -31.94 -54.19 -40.54
C GLU A 770 -30.75 -53.31 -40.91
N HIS A 771 -30.48 -53.12 -42.21
CA HIS A 771 -29.46 -52.20 -42.69
C HIS A 771 -29.73 -50.77 -42.22
N SER A 772 -30.96 -50.26 -42.39
CA SER A 772 -31.36 -48.92 -41.95
C SER A 772 -31.26 -48.72 -40.42
N ILE A 773 -31.54 -49.75 -39.62
CA ILE A 773 -31.32 -49.71 -38.16
C ILE A 773 -29.81 -49.64 -37.85
N ASN A 774 -28.99 -50.47 -38.48
CA ASN A 774 -27.54 -50.51 -38.22
C ASN A 774 -26.82 -49.23 -38.68
N GLU A 775 -27.20 -48.68 -39.84
CA GLU A 775 -26.74 -47.38 -40.34
C GLU A 775 -27.10 -46.27 -39.35
N MET A 776 -28.37 -46.18 -38.94
CA MET A 776 -28.86 -45.19 -37.97
C MET A 776 -28.15 -45.26 -36.61
N LEU A 777 -27.92 -46.48 -36.11
CA LEU A 777 -27.14 -46.71 -34.88
C LEU A 777 -25.69 -46.23 -35.03
N SER A 778 -25.01 -46.58 -36.13
CA SER A 778 -23.62 -46.22 -36.39
C SER A 778 -23.45 -44.70 -36.57
N THR A 779 -24.27 -44.06 -37.42
CA THR A 779 -24.23 -42.61 -37.64
C THR A 779 -24.58 -41.82 -36.38
N GLN A 780 -25.51 -42.29 -35.54
CA GLN A 780 -25.85 -41.61 -34.29
C GLN A 780 -24.87 -41.91 -33.14
N ALA A 781 -24.01 -42.94 -33.26
CA ALA A 781 -22.85 -43.12 -32.40
C ALA A 781 -21.74 -42.13 -32.77
N LEU A 782 -21.26 -42.16 -34.03
CA LEU A 782 -20.18 -41.29 -34.52
C LEU A 782 -20.47 -39.80 -34.26
N ARG A 783 -21.69 -39.33 -34.57
CA ARG A 783 -22.08 -37.93 -34.31
C ARG A 783 -22.07 -37.54 -32.83
N LEU A 784 -22.27 -38.49 -31.90
CA LEU A 784 -22.14 -38.20 -30.48
C LEU A 784 -20.67 -38.01 -30.12
N ASP A 785 -19.80 -38.93 -30.55
CA ASP A 785 -18.37 -38.88 -30.27
C ASP A 785 -17.72 -37.62 -30.86
N GLU A 786 -18.01 -37.29 -32.14
CA GLU A 786 -17.61 -36.02 -32.79
C GLU A 786 -18.06 -34.78 -31.98
N THR A 787 -19.31 -34.79 -31.51
CA THR A 787 -19.89 -33.68 -30.74
C THR A 787 -19.25 -33.56 -29.34
N GLN A 788 -18.86 -34.68 -28.73
CA GLN A 788 -18.21 -34.69 -27.42
C GLN A 788 -16.74 -34.29 -27.52
N GLU A 789 -16.03 -34.70 -28.57
CA GLU A 789 -14.68 -34.22 -28.85
C GLU A 789 -14.66 -32.72 -29.14
N ALA A 790 -15.55 -32.22 -30.02
CA ALA A 790 -15.64 -30.79 -30.32
C ALA A 790 -15.90 -29.94 -29.05
N GLN A 791 -16.75 -30.42 -28.13
CA GLN A 791 -16.96 -29.78 -26.83
C GLN A 791 -15.69 -29.82 -25.94
N CYS A 792 -14.90 -30.91 -25.98
CA CYS A 792 -13.64 -31.00 -25.24
C CYS A 792 -12.57 -30.05 -25.80
N GLN A 793 -12.45 -29.94 -27.12
CA GLN A 793 -11.53 -29.03 -27.78
C GLN A 793 -11.90 -27.57 -27.50
N ALA A 794 -13.19 -27.21 -27.64
CA ALA A 794 -13.68 -25.86 -27.32
C ALA A 794 -13.44 -25.48 -25.85
N LEU A 795 -13.71 -26.40 -24.90
CA LEU A 795 -13.44 -26.14 -23.49
C LEU A 795 -11.94 -25.96 -23.21
N ARG A 796 -11.06 -26.77 -23.83
CA ARG A 796 -9.60 -26.59 -23.67
C ARG A 796 -9.13 -25.23 -24.16
N ILE A 797 -9.63 -24.76 -25.31
CA ILE A 797 -9.30 -23.43 -25.85
C ILE A 797 -9.78 -22.33 -24.90
N GLN A 798 -11.01 -22.41 -24.38
CA GLN A 798 -11.51 -21.45 -23.38
C GLN A 798 -10.63 -21.42 -22.11
N LEU A 799 -10.35 -22.58 -21.52
CA LEU A 799 -9.56 -22.67 -20.27
C LEU A 799 -8.09 -22.26 -20.45
N GLN A 800 -7.56 -22.34 -21.67
CA GLN A 800 -6.24 -21.81 -22.03
C GLN A 800 -6.27 -20.28 -22.15
N GLN A 801 -7.28 -19.72 -22.83
CA GLN A 801 -7.47 -18.26 -22.92
C GLN A 801 -7.67 -17.61 -21.55
N GLU A 802 -8.46 -18.22 -20.66
CA GLU A 802 -8.62 -17.75 -19.27
C GLU A 802 -7.29 -17.76 -18.48
N LEU A 803 -6.40 -18.72 -18.75
CA LEU A 803 -5.08 -18.81 -18.12
C LEU A 803 -4.08 -17.79 -18.70
N GLU A 804 -4.09 -17.57 -20.01
CA GLU A 804 -3.27 -16.54 -20.67
C GLU A 804 -3.64 -15.13 -20.19
N LEU A 805 -4.93 -14.88 -19.99
CA LEU A 805 -5.45 -13.64 -19.42
C LEU A 805 -4.97 -13.40 -17.98
N LEU A 806 -4.95 -14.44 -17.15
CA LEU A 806 -4.38 -14.39 -15.80
C LEU A 806 -2.88 -14.11 -15.82
N ASN A 807 -2.11 -14.76 -16.70
CA ASN A 807 -0.68 -14.50 -16.85
C ASN A 807 -0.41 -13.04 -17.28
N ALA A 808 -1.23 -12.50 -18.19
CA ALA A 808 -1.15 -11.09 -18.59
C ALA A 808 -1.47 -10.12 -17.44
N TYR A 809 -2.47 -10.44 -16.60
CA TYR A 809 -2.80 -9.67 -15.39
C TYR A 809 -1.62 -9.62 -14.41
N GLN A 810 -1.04 -10.77 -14.08
CA GLN A 810 0.08 -10.89 -13.15
C GLN A 810 1.33 -10.16 -13.66
N SER A 811 1.58 -10.22 -14.97
CA SER A 811 2.64 -9.44 -15.63
C SER A 811 2.38 -7.92 -15.51
N LYS A 812 1.14 -7.47 -15.74
CA LYS A 812 0.74 -6.06 -15.63
C LYS A 812 0.87 -5.52 -14.20
N ILE A 813 0.41 -6.26 -13.18
CA ILE A 813 0.61 -5.91 -11.76
C ILE A 813 2.10 -5.74 -11.48
N LYS A 814 2.91 -6.73 -11.88
CA LYS A 814 4.36 -6.69 -11.63
C LYS A 814 5.00 -5.45 -12.27
N MET A 815 4.71 -5.16 -13.54
CA MET A 815 5.21 -3.97 -14.22
C MET A 815 4.76 -2.66 -13.55
N GLN A 816 3.51 -2.58 -13.08
CA GLN A 816 3.01 -1.40 -12.35
C GLN A 816 3.70 -1.23 -10.99
N THR A 817 3.97 -2.34 -10.29
CA THR A 817 4.68 -2.36 -9.01
C THR A 817 6.15 -1.98 -9.18
N ASP A 818 6.85 -2.58 -10.14
CA ASP A 818 8.25 -2.26 -10.46
C ASP A 818 8.38 -0.77 -10.87
N ALA A 819 7.43 -0.26 -11.68
CA ALA A 819 7.36 1.15 -12.04
C ALA A 819 6.90 2.09 -10.89
N GLN A 820 6.28 1.58 -9.83
CA GLN A 820 6.09 2.32 -8.57
C GLN A 820 7.38 2.34 -7.75
N HIS A 821 8.05 1.20 -7.60
CA HIS A 821 9.31 1.10 -6.87
C HIS A 821 10.39 2.04 -7.44
N ASP A 822 10.48 2.15 -8.77
CA ASP A 822 11.36 3.09 -9.47
C ASP A 822 11.01 4.57 -9.24
N ARG A 823 9.73 4.90 -8.99
CA ARG A 823 9.29 6.26 -8.65
C ARG A 823 9.60 6.58 -7.20
N GLU A 824 9.16 5.74 -6.27
CA GLU A 824 9.46 5.87 -4.83
C GLU A 824 10.96 6.04 -4.55
N LYS A 825 11.80 5.29 -5.29
CA LYS A 825 13.25 5.39 -5.23
C LYS A 825 13.78 6.75 -5.73
N LYS A 826 13.33 7.22 -6.89
CA LYS A 826 13.72 8.54 -7.44
C LYS A 826 13.26 9.68 -6.54
N ASP A 827 12.06 9.58 -5.98
CA ASP A 827 11.49 10.58 -5.07
C ASP A 827 12.22 10.59 -3.71
N LEU A 828 12.80 9.46 -3.28
CA LEU A 828 13.72 9.42 -2.14
C LEU A 828 15.10 10.00 -2.51
N GLU A 829 15.68 9.61 -3.65
CA GLU A 829 16.96 10.14 -4.15
C GLU A 829 16.93 11.68 -4.29
N GLN A 830 15.85 12.23 -4.84
CA GLN A 830 15.64 13.68 -4.93
C GLN A 830 15.49 14.37 -3.56
N ARG A 831 14.69 13.81 -2.64
CA ARG A 831 14.53 14.39 -1.29
C ARG A 831 15.83 14.36 -0.49
N VAL A 832 16.58 13.28 -0.57
CA VAL A 832 17.91 13.14 0.05
C VAL A 832 18.89 14.15 -0.57
N SER A 833 18.95 14.23 -1.90
CA SER A 833 19.82 15.18 -2.61
C SER A 833 19.50 16.65 -2.29
N LEU A 834 18.22 17.02 -2.23
CA LEU A 834 17.79 18.37 -1.83
C LEU A 834 18.14 18.65 -0.36
N ARG A 835 17.91 17.70 0.55
CA ARG A 835 18.31 17.80 1.96
C ARG A 835 19.83 17.92 2.12
N ARG A 836 20.62 17.31 1.22
CA ARG A 836 22.08 17.36 1.19
C ARG A 836 22.54 18.76 0.77
N ALA A 837 22.04 19.26 -0.36
CA ALA A 837 22.38 20.58 -0.88
C ALA A 837 21.98 21.72 0.09
N LEU A 838 20.81 21.65 0.72
CA LEU A 838 20.37 22.65 1.72
C LEU A 838 21.24 22.61 2.99
N LEU A 839 21.74 21.45 3.39
CA LEU A 839 22.68 21.32 4.51
C LEU A 839 24.06 21.89 4.15
N GLU A 840 24.57 21.59 2.95
CA GLU A 840 25.86 22.09 2.46
C GLU A 840 25.83 23.62 2.27
N GLN A 841 24.78 24.19 1.67
CA GLN A 841 24.56 25.64 1.60
C GLN A 841 24.57 26.28 3.00
N LYS A 842 23.84 25.69 3.97
CA LYS A 842 23.79 26.22 5.33
C LYS A 842 25.17 26.18 6.03
N ILE A 843 25.96 25.13 5.76
CA ILE A 843 27.34 25.00 6.26
C ILE A 843 28.21 26.13 5.68
N GLU A 844 28.10 26.42 4.37
CA GLU A 844 28.80 27.54 3.72
C GLU A 844 28.38 28.91 4.30
N GLU A 845 27.09 29.14 4.53
CA GLU A 845 26.57 30.38 5.13
C GLU A 845 27.06 30.58 6.58
N GLU A 846 27.02 29.54 7.42
CA GLU A 846 27.57 29.58 8.78
C GLU A 846 29.09 29.81 8.78
N MET A 847 29.82 29.19 7.84
CA MET A 847 31.28 29.37 7.69
C MET A 847 31.66 30.78 7.24
N MET A 848 30.94 31.35 6.26
CA MET A 848 31.13 32.74 5.84
C MET A 848 30.81 33.73 6.96
N SER A 849 29.77 33.47 7.75
CA SER A 849 29.44 34.26 8.94
C SER A 849 30.57 34.22 9.99
N LEU A 850 31.11 33.04 10.29
CA LEU A 850 32.23 32.87 11.21
C LEU A 850 33.52 33.55 10.71
N GLN A 851 33.81 33.49 9.41
CA GLN A 851 34.97 34.17 8.81
C GLN A 851 34.81 35.70 8.84
N ASN A 852 33.58 36.21 8.76
CA ASN A 852 33.28 37.63 8.97
C ASN A 852 33.47 38.04 10.44
N GLU A 853 32.93 37.29 11.42
CA GLU A 853 33.15 37.57 12.86
C GLU A 853 34.65 37.54 13.19
N ARG A 854 35.38 36.54 12.69
CA ARG A 854 36.84 36.41 12.84
C ARG A 854 37.57 37.65 12.34
N SER A 855 37.17 38.17 11.17
CA SER A 855 37.78 39.35 10.54
C SER A 855 37.46 40.64 11.30
N GLU A 856 36.22 40.80 11.75
CA GLU A 856 35.78 41.97 12.53
C GLU A 856 36.40 42.00 13.93
N ARG A 857 36.44 40.86 14.64
CA ARG A 857 37.03 40.74 15.98
C ARG A 857 38.54 41.02 15.96
N ILE A 858 39.25 40.62 14.91
CA ILE A 858 40.66 40.98 14.69
C ILE A 858 40.80 42.49 14.37
N ARG A 859 39.94 43.06 13.53
CA ARG A 859 39.97 44.49 13.19
C ARG A 859 39.73 45.37 14.42
N SER A 860 38.66 45.10 15.17
CA SER A 860 38.29 45.82 16.40
C SER A 860 39.39 45.75 17.47
N LEU A 861 40.07 44.60 17.59
CA LEU A 861 41.26 44.47 18.44
C LEU A 861 42.38 45.41 17.99
N LEU A 862 42.77 45.37 16.71
CA LEU A 862 43.86 46.20 16.18
C LEU A 862 43.54 47.70 16.27
N GLU A 863 42.30 48.11 16.00
CA GLU A 863 41.84 49.49 16.15
C GLU A 863 41.84 49.97 17.61
N ARG A 864 41.49 49.11 18.58
CA ARG A 864 41.62 49.44 20.00
C ARG A 864 43.10 49.58 20.39
N GLN A 865 43.94 48.63 19.99
CA GLN A 865 45.37 48.65 20.32
C GLN A 865 46.08 49.87 19.70
N ALA A 866 45.73 50.25 18.48
CA ALA A 866 46.20 51.49 17.86
C ALA A 866 45.81 52.74 18.67
N ARG A 867 44.53 52.85 19.07
CA ARG A 867 44.03 53.94 19.94
C ARG A 867 44.70 53.95 21.31
N GLU A 868 44.99 52.79 21.90
CA GLU A 868 45.73 52.69 23.17
C GLU A 868 47.18 53.19 23.04
N VAL A 869 47.87 52.89 21.93
CA VAL A 869 49.23 53.42 21.66
C VAL A 869 49.18 54.92 21.37
N GLU A 870 48.25 55.39 20.54
CA GLU A 870 48.09 56.81 20.21
C GLU A 870 47.78 57.67 21.44
N ALA A 871 46.89 57.20 22.33
CA ALA A 871 46.61 57.85 23.60
C ALA A 871 47.84 57.86 24.52
N PHE A 872 48.60 56.76 24.58
CA PHE A 872 49.84 56.69 25.37
C PHE A 872 50.91 57.65 24.84
N ASP A 873 51.12 57.73 23.53
CA ASP A 873 52.11 58.61 22.92
C ASP A 873 51.69 60.09 23.05
N SER A 874 50.40 60.39 22.87
CA SER A 874 49.83 61.73 23.09
C SER A 874 49.95 62.20 24.55
N GLU A 875 49.74 61.32 25.53
CA GLU A 875 50.05 61.61 26.94
C GLU A 875 51.56 61.82 27.15
N SER A 876 52.40 61.04 26.49
CA SER A 876 53.86 61.17 26.61
C SER A 876 54.36 62.53 26.12
N MET A 877 53.84 63.03 24.97
CA MET A 877 54.16 64.37 24.48
C MET A 877 53.67 65.47 25.42
N ARG A 878 52.49 65.30 26.04
CA ARG A 878 51.96 66.23 27.06
C ARG A 878 52.86 66.32 28.31
N LEU A 879 53.58 65.25 28.63
CA LEU A 879 54.58 65.19 29.71
C LEU A 879 55.98 65.67 29.27
N GLY A 880 56.14 66.17 28.04
CA GLY A 880 57.39 66.71 27.51
C GLY A 880 58.30 65.71 26.80
N PHE A 881 57.86 64.45 26.60
CA PHE A 881 58.65 63.43 25.91
C PHE A 881 58.32 63.39 24.41
N SER A 882 59.29 63.72 23.55
CA SER A 882 59.12 63.60 22.10
C SER A 882 58.96 62.15 21.65
N ASN A 883 57.96 61.89 20.80
CA ASN A 883 57.70 60.56 20.22
C ASN A 883 58.94 59.97 19.51
N MET A 884 59.80 60.80 18.92
CA MET A 884 61.04 60.32 18.29
C MET A 884 62.01 59.70 19.31
N VAL A 885 62.04 60.21 20.54
CA VAL A 885 62.89 59.69 21.64
C VAL A 885 62.27 58.42 22.26
N LEU A 886 60.95 58.25 22.16
CA LEU A 886 60.23 57.05 22.61
C LEU A 886 60.22 55.92 21.56
N ALA A 887 60.42 56.26 20.28
CA ALA A 887 60.55 55.33 19.16
C ALA A 887 62.00 54.91 18.87
N ASN A 888 63.00 55.78 19.14
CA ASN A 888 64.42 55.47 18.94
C ASN A 888 64.93 54.40 19.93
N ILE A 889 64.84 53.14 19.52
CA ILE A 889 65.52 52.00 20.13
C ILE A 889 66.97 51.98 19.61
N SER A 890 67.96 52.32 20.46
CA SER A 890 69.36 52.02 20.13
C SER A 890 69.63 50.53 20.36
N PRO A 891 70.22 49.78 19.40
CA PRO A 891 70.61 48.39 19.58
C PRO A 891 71.68 48.17 20.66
N GLU A 892 72.44 49.20 21.03
CA GLU A 892 73.59 49.08 21.95
C GLU A 892 73.20 48.75 23.40
N ALA A 893 71.90 48.80 23.73
CA ALA A 893 71.36 48.33 25.00
C ALA A 893 70.94 46.83 24.99
N LEU A 894 71.16 46.08 23.90
CA LEU A 894 70.80 44.65 23.84
C LEU A 894 71.89 43.69 24.36
N SER A 895 73.13 44.13 24.54
CA SER A 895 74.28 43.23 24.80
C SER A 895 74.68 43.06 26.27
N ASN A 896 74.35 44.02 27.15
CA ASN A 896 74.74 43.98 28.56
C ASN A 896 73.66 43.32 29.43
N SER A 897 73.83 42.02 29.65
CA SER A 897 72.97 41.20 30.51
C SER A 897 72.79 41.77 31.92
N PHE A 898 71.53 41.92 32.34
CA PHE A 898 71.18 42.01 33.76
C PHE A 898 71.59 40.70 34.48
N PRO A 899 72.46 40.75 35.52
CA PRO A 899 72.73 39.58 36.33
C PRO A 899 71.48 39.26 37.18
N GLY A 900 70.66 38.31 36.70
CA GLY A 900 69.42 37.86 37.37
C GLY A 900 68.16 37.84 36.51
N ALA A 901 68.22 38.15 35.21
CA ALA A 901 67.08 37.95 34.31
C ALA A 901 66.87 36.44 34.00
N PRO A 902 65.67 35.86 34.20
CA PRO A 902 65.40 34.49 33.78
C PRO A 902 65.33 34.42 32.25
N GLY A 903 66.32 33.78 31.63
CA GLY A 903 66.48 33.75 30.18
C GLY A 903 65.47 32.85 29.48
N ASN A 904 64.41 33.44 28.92
CA ASN A 904 63.56 32.79 27.91
C ASN A 904 62.91 33.78 26.91
N TRP A 905 63.62 34.85 26.56
CA TRP A 905 63.22 35.83 25.54
C TRP A 905 63.99 35.61 24.22
N SER A 906 63.87 34.39 23.67
CA SER A 906 64.37 34.05 22.35
C SER A 906 63.26 33.34 21.58
N TYR A 907 62.63 34.06 20.65
CA TYR A 907 61.71 33.48 19.68
C TYR A 907 62.18 33.81 18.26
N HIS A 908 62.30 32.80 17.42
CA HIS A 908 62.80 32.96 16.05
C HIS A 908 61.83 33.78 15.19
N GLN A 909 62.32 34.89 14.66
CA GLN A 909 61.66 35.63 13.59
C GLN A 909 62.28 35.21 12.24
N GLN A 910 61.71 34.19 11.59
CA GLN A 910 61.99 33.93 10.18
C GLN A 910 60.95 34.64 9.31
N HIS A 911 61.43 35.59 8.50
CA HIS A 911 60.64 36.22 7.44
C HIS A 911 60.76 35.41 6.14
N HIS A 912 59.63 35.18 5.48
CA HIS A 912 59.60 34.89 4.05
C HIS A 912 58.62 35.87 3.35
N PRO A 913 58.90 36.28 2.10
CA PRO A 913 58.17 37.34 1.42
C PRO A 913 56.86 36.86 0.76
N PRO A 914 55.94 37.77 0.41
CA PRO A 914 54.71 37.42 -0.32
C PRO A 914 55.02 37.01 -1.77
N GLY A 915 54.54 35.83 -2.17
CA GLY A 915 54.60 35.30 -3.54
C GLY A 915 53.22 35.22 -4.19
N SER A 916 53.17 35.43 -5.51
CA SER A 916 51.94 35.44 -6.31
C SER A 916 51.32 34.06 -6.52
N SER A 917 50.00 34.02 -6.69
CA SER A 917 49.23 32.80 -6.96
C SER A 917 49.41 32.26 -8.40
N GLN A 918 49.96 31.05 -8.52
CA GLN A 918 49.72 30.10 -9.62
C GLN A 918 49.97 28.68 -9.10
N GLY A 919 49.10 27.72 -9.45
CA GLY A 919 49.36 26.27 -9.28
C GLY A 919 49.94 25.67 -10.56
N PRO A 920 49.85 24.33 -10.79
CA PRO A 920 49.20 23.30 -9.95
C PRO A 920 50.02 21.98 -9.85
N TYR A 921 49.34 20.87 -9.51
CA TYR A 921 49.74 19.45 -9.66
C TYR A 921 50.68 18.77 -8.64
N TRP A 922 50.40 17.47 -8.46
CA TRP A 922 51.19 16.49 -7.70
C TRP A 922 51.97 15.57 -8.66
N GLY A 923 53.17 15.14 -8.27
CA GLY A 923 54.00 14.20 -9.05
C GLY A 923 55.16 13.61 -8.24
N SER A 924 55.06 12.33 -7.91
CA SER A 924 55.91 11.51 -7.01
C SER A 924 57.44 11.56 -7.19
N GLY A 925 58.19 11.43 -6.08
CA GLY A 925 59.18 10.32 -5.98
C GLY A 925 60.54 10.49 -5.25
N ILE A 926 60.77 9.60 -4.26
CA ILE A 926 61.96 8.71 -4.11
C ILE A 926 63.23 9.16 -3.31
N SER A 927 63.53 8.36 -2.26
CA SER A 927 64.86 8.06 -1.60
C SER A 927 65.54 9.15 -0.72
N SER A 928 66.36 8.86 0.32
CA SER A 928 67.03 7.59 0.73
C SER A 928 67.36 7.48 2.25
N GLY A 929 67.39 6.24 2.79
CA GLY A 929 68.28 5.76 3.88
C GLY A 929 67.95 6.17 5.33
N TRP A 930 68.29 5.42 6.38
CA TRP A 930 69.18 4.24 6.57
C TRP A 930 68.62 3.28 7.65
N GLY A 931 69.04 1.99 7.67
CA GLY A 931 68.92 1.12 8.88
C GLY A 931 68.65 -0.38 8.66
N HIS A 932 69.59 -1.23 9.09
CA HIS A 932 69.66 -2.71 9.05
C HIS A 932 68.43 -3.50 9.62
N GLY A 933 68.21 -4.80 9.33
CA GLY A 933 68.90 -5.74 8.41
C GLY A 933 68.60 -7.25 8.68
N MET A 934 69.18 -8.15 7.87
CA MET A 934 69.19 -9.65 7.92
C MET A 934 67.87 -10.42 7.60
N GLN A 935 67.88 -11.71 7.18
CA GLN A 935 68.72 -12.45 6.20
C GLN A 935 68.10 -13.84 5.82
N GLY A 936 68.01 -14.17 4.51
CA GLY A 936 67.82 -15.54 3.97
C GLY A 936 66.39 -16.13 3.99
N GLY A 937 66.01 -17.09 3.11
CA GLY A 937 66.67 -17.58 1.89
C GLY A 937 66.10 -18.92 1.36
N GLY A 938 66.06 -19.13 0.03
CA GLY A 938 65.77 -20.43 -0.61
C GLY A 938 64.58 -20.48 -1.59
N GLY A 939 64.74 -21.18 -2.72
CA GLY A 939 63.69 -21.58 -3.69
C GLY A 939 63.54 -23.12 -3.76
N PRO A 940 63.17 -23.76 -4.90
CA PRO A 940 62.89 -23.24 -6.25
C PRO A 940 61.59 -23.80 -6.93
N SER A 941 61.36 -23.42 -8.21
CA SER A 941 60.35 -23.95 -9.17
C SER A 941 60.77 -25.33 -9.79
N PRO A 942 60.14 -25.98 -10.83
CA PRO A 942 59.59 -25.41 -12.11
C PRO A 942 58.45 -26.17 -12.89
N TRP A 943 58.06 -25.63 -14.07
CA TRP A 943 57.17 -26.14 -15.17
C TRP A 943 55.66 -26.33 -14.87
N GLY A 944 54.72 -26.17 -15.83
CA GLY A 944 54.82 -25.88 -17.27
C GLY A 944 53.52 -25.36 -17.95
N HIS A 945 53.57 -25.16 -19.28
CA HIS A 945 52.59 -24.48 -20.17
C HIS A 945 51.72 -25.50 -20.99
N PRO A 946 50.70 -25.17 -21.85
CA PRO A 946 50.66 -24.00 -22.79
C PRO A 946 49.29 -23.38 -23.26
N SER A 947 49.39 -22.25 -23.99
CA SER A 947 48.62 -21.81 -25.20
C SER A 947 47.08 -21.63 -25.23
N ALA A 948 46.49 -20.73 -26.06
CA ALA A 948 47.02 -19.58 -26.84
C ALA A 948 45.91 -18.67 -27.45
N ALA A 949 46.26 -17.37 -27.65
CA ALA A 949 45.94 -16.43 -28.76
C ALA A 949 44.47 -16.10 -29.16
N ALA A 950 44.13 -14.95 -29.78
CA ALA A 950 44.88 -13.79 -30.34
C ALA A 950 44.10 -12.47 -30.02
N LEU A 951 44.59 -11.20 -30.05
CA LEU A 951 45.58 -10.46 -30.87
C LEU A 951 45.10 -10.24 -32.35
N VAL A 952 45.26 -9.09 -33.04
CA VAL A 952 46.26 -7.98 -33.01
C VAL A 952 45.63 -6.61 -33.41
N SER A 953 46.21 -5.50 -32.90
CA SER A 953 46.47 -4.11 -33.43
C SER A 953 46.10 -3.69 -34.90
N CYS A 954 46.17 -2.43 -35.37
CA CYS A 954 46.81 -1.18 -34.90
C CYS A 954 46.27 0.15 -35.55
N ASN A 955 46.72 1.29 -35.00
CA ASN A 955 47.10 2.57 -35.65
C ASN A 955 46.11 3.54 -36.36
N SER A 956 46.11 4.76 -35.81
CA SER A 956 46.42 6.06 -36.48
C SER A 956 45.36 6.81 -37.30
N GLY A 957 45.51 8.15 -37.32
CA GLY A 957 44.92 9.05 -38.30
C GLY A 957 43.70 9.84 -37.82
N GLY A 958 43.85 11.17 -37.70
CA GLY A 958 42.73 12.12 -37.66
C GLY A 958 43.05 13.30 -38.58
N VAL A 959 42.03 14.03 -39.05
CA VAL A 959 42.10 15.39 -39.61
C VAL A 959 40.68 15.94 -39.82
N GLN A 960 40.55 17.28 -39.90
CA GLN A 960 39.28 18.01 -40.06
C GLN A 960 38.79 18.01 -41.53
N ASN A 961 37.48 18.22 -41.77
CA ASN A 961 36.94 19.46 -42.35
C ASN A 961 35.48 19.36 -42.90
N SER A 962 34.84 20.53 -43.00
CA SER A 962 33.61 20.84 -43.79
C SER A 962 34.01 21.20 -45.26
N PRO A 963 33.14 21.67 -46.21
CA PRO A 963 31.72 22.06 -46.09
C PRO A 963 30.78 21.73 -47.29
N GLN A 964 29.51 22.13 -47.13
CA GLN A 964 28.53 22.65 -48.11
C GLN A 964 28.45 22.18 -49.60
N ALA A 965 27.26 21.62 -49.92
CA ALA A 965 26.32 22.03 -50.98
C ALA A 965 26.71 22.08 -52.48
N MET A 966 26.00 21.28 -53.30
CA MET A 966 24.97 21.72 -54.28
C MET A 966 24.55 20.56 -55.22
N GLY A 967 23.34 20.61 -55.82
CA GLY A 967 23.18 20.14 -57.21
C GLY A 967 22.05 19.15 -57.60
N ARG A 968 20.84 19.68 -57.81
CA ARG A 968 19.85 19.32 -58.87
C ARG A 968 19.08 17.97 -58.83
N THR A 969 17.87 18.07 -59.39
CA THR A 969 16.79 17.08 -59.55
C THR A 969 16.83 16.37 -60.91
N PRO A 970 15.94 15.39 -61.21
CA PRO A 970 14.69 15.76 -61.92
C PRO A 970 13.40 14.97 -61.54
N SER A 971 12.24 15.56 -61.89
CA SER A 971 10.88 15.03 -62.18
C SER A 971 10.48 13.57 -61.83
N GLY A 972 9.25 13.26 -61.40
CA GLY A 972 7.99 14.03 -61.24
C GLY A 972 6.78 13.06 -61.15
N GLY A 973 5.51 13.46 -60.97
CA GLY A 973 4.89 14.77 -60.72
C GLY A 973 3.35 14.74 -60.90
N ARG A 974 2.64 15.81 -60.47
CA ARG A 974 1.16 16.06 -60.57
C ARG A 974 0.24 15.17 -59.71
N SER A 975 -0.93 15.59 -59.20
CA SER A 975 -1.62 16.90 -59.01
C SER A 975 -2.96 16.64 -58.24
N GLU A 976 -3.73 17.54 -57.62
CA GLU A 976 -3.70 19.01 -57.44
C GLU A 976 -4.66 19.46 -56.28
N GLN A 977 -4.74 20.78 -56.01
CA GLN A 977 -5.82 21.56 -55.33
C GLN A 977 -6.15 21.27 -53.83
N GLY A 978 -6.35 22.27 -52.96
CA GLY A 978 -6.13 23.72 -53.15
C GLY A 978 -6.53 24.63 -51.96
N MET A 979 -5.83 25.77 -51.84
CA MET A 979 -6.24 27.05 -51.22
C MET A 979 -6.37 27.19 -49.68
N SER A 980 -5.19 27.38 -49.10
CA SER A 980 -4.80 28.13 -47.88
C SER A 980 -5.55 29.45 -47.54
N ARG A 981 -5.43 29.88 -46.25
CA ARG A 981 -5.24 31.26 -45.68
C ARG A 981 -5.96 31.41 -44.31
N SER A 982 -5.56 32.22 -43.31
CA SER A 982 -4.28 32.92 -42.99
C SER A 982 -4.33 33.57 -41.57
N THR A 983 -3.17 33.86 -40.96
CA THR A 983 -2.76 34.99 -40.06
C THR A 983 -3.82 35.91 -39.37
N SER A 984 -3.65 36.52 -38.17
CA SER A 984 -2.64 36.54 -37.07
C SER A 984 -3.03 37.60 -35.98
N VAL A 985 -2.14 37.91 -35.01
CA VAL A 985 -2.10 39.12 -34.11
C VAL A 985 -2.76 39.10 -32.70
N THR A 986 -1.91 38.90 -31.69
CA THR A 986 -1.62 39.74 -30.49
C THR A 986 -2.67 40.64 -29.77
N SER A 987 -2.93 40.38 -28.48
CA SER A 987 -2.99 41.33 -27.33
C SER A 987 -3.39 40.56 -26.04
N GLN A 988 -2.61 40.52 -24.94
CA GLN A 988 -2.23 41.50 -23.90
C GLN A 988 -3.19 41.64 -22.69
N ILE A 989 -2.63 41.38 -21.49
CA ILE A 989 -2.92 41.98 -20.16
C ILE A 989 -4.29 41.69 -19.50
N SER A 990 -4.27 40.94 -18.40
CA SER A 990 -4.60 41.48 -17.07
C SER A 990 -3.96 40.65 -15.94
N ASN A 991 -3.44 41.33 -14.91
CA ASN A 991 -3.08 40.73 -13.62
C ASN A 991 -4.23 40.95 -12.63
N GLY A 992 -4.48 39.99 -11.75
CA GLY A 992 -5.36 40.15 -10.59
C GLY A 992 -4.96 39.18 -9.49
N SER A 993 -4.54 39.69 -8.33
CA SER A 993 -4.00 38.90 -7.22
C SER A 993 -4.63 39.30 -5.88
N HIS A 994 -4.50 38.39 -4.90
CA HIS A 994 -4.95 38.50 -3.50
C HIS A 994 -6.46 38.66 -3.26
N LEU A 995 -7.00 37.75 -2.44
CA LEU A 995 -7.19 38.07 -1.02
C LEU A 995 -7.21 36.79 -0.16
N SER A 996 -6.83 36.94 1.11
CA SER A 996 -6.59 35.85 2.06
C SER A 996 -7.02 36.27 3.46
N TYR A 997 -7.95 35.53 4.06
CA TYR A 997 -8.37 35.54 5.47
C TYR A 997 -9.32 34.34 5.66
N THR A 998 -9.38 33.62 6.78
CA THR A 998 -8.60 33.66 8.05
C THR A 998 -8.10 32.26 8.39
#